data_AF-A0A3Q2U3H2-F1
#
_entry.id   AF-A0A3Q2U3H2-F1
#
_cell.length_a   1.000
_cell.length_b   1.000
_cell.length_c   1.000
_cell.angle_alpha   90.00
_cell.angle_beta   90.00
_cell.angle_gamma   90.00
#
_symmetry.space_group_name_H-M   'P 1'
#
loop_
_entity.id
_entity.type
_entity.pdbx_description
1 polymer ?
#
loop_
_entity_poly.entity_id
_entity_poly.type
_entity_poly.pdbx_seq_one_letter_code
_entity_poly.pdbx_strand_id
1 'polypeptide(L)'
;MWLLLLSLILRHWIYTVEGSCSAVTCDECLQLNPHCAWCTQENFTDWVSVSERCDTLDSLLEKGCSRDHLQFPISESHILQDRPLGRSTSDANSTQISPQKMSLKLRPGSEVTFQVKVQHTEDYPVDLYYLMDLSASMIDDLKMIKDLGSSLSREMSKLTSKFRMGFGSFVEKPVLPFIRISEDNLVNPCSYMGLTCLPTFGYKHVLSLTSRTSSFNEIIAKQDVSANTDDVESGFDAIMQAAVCGEKIGWRNDSMRLLVFVSDGDSHFGMDSRLAGIVIPNDGQCHLDANNEYSMSKIQEYPTLGQLIDKVVENNILLIFAVTNKQINVYKNYADLIPGATVGVLESDSRNILELIVTAYKELRSEIELEVLGDTEVLQMSFATICPNGSVFSDLKQCSNIKPGETVLFNVSVGLSGCLSGVRHFSLKPVGLQDSLEVQLESLCSCDCQHPPPANYSQCTEGQGLYHCGVCVCQPGFLGAQCECNEEAALLSNCLATNDSEICNGQGDCYCGQCVCHASSFGRIYGPYCECDNYSCVRFRGELCGGHGVCDCGECHCESGWTGEYCNCSSSTEACMSENGSLCSGRGRCKCGQCVCSVPGASGEKCERCPTCSDSCSSAMTCVECHLLEKDDFGLCDQNCNAAKISINKTADYDQSASVECTLMMENECRVSFHVAEGDTGLVAYNLQKYAKGLFILESVTLKRCVTVDRSNVVLEDCERPTRRMLWKWVSRHRLFNLGSSTCLGLNIVNTTQPLGMFECDMNYPVMWWRCLGNMLYGASEWKLMVSGRLVVVKKNIYHEWKRHNTLREGPCSHPYEEIHTLLGNARGYPCVFPFNYNNKWYAECTTEGREDDLHWCSITDRYDQSERWGFCPVKVSNCEHFWDSNQELRACYQFNLYTILTWSQALSTCRAQGGDLLSITSLAERRYIRDRLANVGVMVWIGLNHLMDGHGWKWSDGAPLSLVNFTTGLAASPLQTDMQCGVYNSAYGGRWQSLSCESALPYICKKTPKDDSMAEPLGESLVNRKKEKQVIKVSGCFAAS
;
A
#
# COMPACT_ATOMS: atom_id res chain seq x y z
N MET A 1 -42.50 8.70 -42.38
CA MET A 1 -42.58 9.28 -41.02
C MET A 1 -41.48 8.78 -40.11
N TRP A 2 -41.30 7.47 -39.94
CA TRP A 2 -40.22 6.92 -39.08
C TRP A 2 -38.78 7.25 -39.55
N LEU A 3 -38.52 7.23 -40.86
CA LEU A 3 -37.22 7.63 -41.44
C LEU A 3 -36.94 9.14 -41.33
N LEU A 4 -37.99 9.98 -41.37
CA LEU A 4 -37.87 11.43 -41.18
C LEU A 4 -37.60 11.76 -39.71
N LEU A 5 -38.26 11.07 -38.78
CA LEU A 5 -38.01 11.14 -37.34
C LEU A 5 -36.60 10.64 -37.00
N LEU A 6 -36.12 9.55 -37.60
CA LEU A 6 -34.74 9.10 -37.42
C LEU A 6 -33.72 10.12 -37.97
N SER A 7 -34.00 10.76 -39.11
CA SER A 7 -33.11 11.81 -39.64
C SER A 7 -33.10 13.09 -38.79
N LEU A 8 -34.24 13.43 -38.17
CA LEU A 8 -34.37 14.57 -37.26
C LEU A 8 -33.72 14.27 -35.91
N ILE A 9 -33.82 13.04 -35.41
CA ILE A 9 -33.16 12.59 -34.18
C ILE A 9 -31.64 12.46 -34.42
N LEU A 10 -31.18 11.94 -35.56
CA LEU A 10 -29.75 11.94 -35.90
C LEU A 10 -29.22 13.37 -36.09
N ARG A 11 -29.96 14.28 -36.75
CA ARG A 11 -29.55 15.70 -36.85
C ARG A 11 -29.54 16.37 -35.48
N HIS A 12 -30.49 16.07 -34.62
CA HIS A 12 -30.52 16.63 -33.26
C HIS A 12 -29.36 16.10 -32.40
N TRP A 13 -29.02 14.81 -32.52
CA TRP A 13 -27.86 14.22 -31.83
C TRP A 13 -26.52 14.70 -32.37
N ILE A 14 -26.41 15.04 -33.67
CA ILE A 14 -25.21 15.64 -34.25
C ILE A 14 -25.03 17.09 -33.74
N TYR A 15 -26.12 17.85 -33.57
CA TYR A 15 -26.07 19.23 -33.07
C TYR A 15 -25.81 19.36 -31.55
N THR A 16 -26.04 18.31 -30.76
CA THR A 16 -25.93 18.38 -29.28
C THR A 16 -24.56 17.99 -28.72
N VAL A 17 -23.57 17.68 -29.57
CA VAL A 17 -22.20 17.32 -29.14
C VAL A 17 -21.16 18.42 -29.44
N GLU A 18 -21.52 19.43 -30.22
CA GLU A 18 -20.62 20.54 -30.55
C GLU A 18 -20.86 21.71 -29.59
N GLY A 19 -19.82 22.10 -28.84
CA GLY A 19 -19.85 23.28 -27.99
C GLY A 19 -20.16 24.55 -28.79
N SER A 20 -20.80 25.54 -28.15
CA SER A 20 -21.16 26.80 -28.79
C SER A 20 -19.91 27.64 -29.13
N CYS A 21 -19.56 27.74 -30.41
CA CYS A 21 -18.55 28.67 -30.91
C CYS A 21 -19.16 30.08 -31.00
N SER A 22 -18.90 30.94 -30.02
CA SER A 22 -19.33 32.35 -30.04
C SER A 22 -18.31 33.22 -29.32
N ALA A 23 -17.57 34.04 -30.06
CA ALA A 23 -16.55 34.94 -29.52
C ALA A 23 -16.53 36.26 -30.31
N VAL A 24 -16.02 37.32 -29.68
CA VAL A 24 -15.94 38.67 -30.28
C VAL A 24 -14.58 38.96 -30.92
N THR A 25 -13.55 38.19 -30.57
CA THR A 25 -12.21 38.27 -31.16
C THR A 25 -11.77 36.93 -31.76
N CYS A 26 -10.87 37.00 -32.74
CA CYS A 26 -10.35 35.81 -33.42
C CYS A 26 -9.58 34.90 -32.45
N ASP A 27 -8.72 35.46 -31.61
CA ASP A 27 -7.90 34.68 -30.68
C ASP A 27 -8.75 33.98 -29.61
N GLU A 28 -9.78 34.66 -29.06
CA GLU A 28 -10.75 34.03 -28.15
C GLU A 28 -11.51 32.90 -28.85
N CYS A 29 -11.94 33.10 -30.10
CA CYS A 29 -12.64 32.08 -30.87
C CYS A 29 -11.83 30.79 -31.01
N LEU A 30 -10.53 30.90 -31.30
CA LEU A 30 -9.67 29.74 -31.49
C LEU A 30 -9.43 28.95 -30.19
N GLN A 31 -9.55 29.62 -29.04
CA GLN A 31 -9.34 29.05 -27.71
C GLN A 31 -10.59 28.35 -27.13
N LEU A 32 -11.79 28.61 -27.65
CA LEU A 32 -13.03 28.01 -27.14
C LEU A 32 -13.07 26.49 -27.34
N ASN A 33 -12.86 26.04 -28.58
CA ASN A 33 -12.94 24.63 -28.95
C ASN A 33 -12.09 24.39 -30.21
N PRO A 34 -11.43 23.23 -30.35
CA PRO A 34 -10.65 22.88 -31.55
C PRO A 34 -11.47 22.85 -32.86
N HIS A 35 -12.80 22.78 -32.79
CA HIS A 35 -13.68 22.81 -33.96
C HIS A 35 -14.14 24.22 -34.37
N CYS A 36 -13.91 25.24 -33.55
CA CYS A 36 -14.25 26.62 -33.90
C CYS A 36 -13.30 27.16 -34.97
N ALA A 37 -13.81 28.01 -35.85
CA ALA A 37 -13.08 28.71 -36.87
C ALA A 37 -13.51 30.19 -36.85
N TRP A 38 -12.67 31.07 -37.39
CA TRP A 38 -12.97 32.50 -37.48
C TRP A 38 -12.99 33.00 -38.92
N CYS A 39 -14.01 33.80 -39.26
CA CYS A 39 -14.12 34.44 -40.58
C CYS A 39 -13.61 35.90 -40.56
N THR A 40 -12.53 36.16 -41.29
CA THR A 40 -11.92 37.50 -41.42
C THR A 40 -12.52 38.35 -42.55
N GLN A 41 -13.49 37.82 -43.29
CA GLN A 41 -14.08 38.51 -44.45
C GLN A 41 -14.87 39.76 -44.04
N GLU A 42 -14.62 40.90 -44.69
CA GLU A 42 -15.12 42.21 -44.24
C GLU A 42 -16.67 42.27 -44.15
N ASN A 43 -17.38 41.89 -45.22
CA ASN A 43 -18.85 41.99 -45.31
C ASN A 43 -19.58 40.70 -44.85
N PHE A 44 -19.08 40.02 -43.83
CA PHE A 44 -19.62 38.71 -43.42
C PHE A 44 -20.83 38.81 -42.47
N THR A 45 -20.87 39.79 -41.56
CA THR A 45 -21.93 39.91 -40.55
C THR A 45 -22.44 41.35 -40.41
N ASP A 46 -23.70 41.50 -39.99
CA ASP A 46 -24.33 42.78 -39.63
C ASP A 46 -23.93 43.25 -38.21
N TRP A 47 -24.14 44.52 -37.90
CA TRP A 47 -23.73 45.23 -36.66
C TRP A 47 -24.07 44.54 -35.32
N VAL A 48 -25.11 43.72 -35.25
CA VAL A 48 -25.56 43.03 -34.02
C VAL A 48 -24.88 41.66 -33.85
N SER A 49 -24.26 41.13 -34.90
CA SER A 49 -23.88 39.72 -35.03
C SER A 49 -22.36 39.51 -35.15
N VAL A 50 -21.55 40.35 -34.48
CA VAL A 50 -20.08 40.22 -34.50
C VAL A 50 -19.63 38.84 -34.00
N SER A 51 -20.39 38.23 -33.08
CA SER A 51 -20.15 36.87 -32.61
C SER A 51 -20.33 35.77 -33.66
N GLU A 52 -21.08 36.02 -34.75
CA GLU A 52 -21.30 35.04 -35.82
C GLU A 52 -20.06 34.82 -36.71
N ARG A 53 -19.00 35.64 -36.54
CA ARG A 53 -17.70 35.44 -37.17
C ARG A 53 -16.93 34.27 -36.58
N CYS A 54 -17.26 33.87 -35.35
CA CYS A 54 -16.78 32.66 -34.71
C CYS A 54 -17.86 31.59 -34.85
N ASP A 55 -17.58 30.50 -35.54
CA ASP A 55 -18.50 29.36 -35.64
C ASP A 55 -17.72 28.10 -36.07
N THR A 56 -18.37 26.95 -36.20
CA THR A 56 -17.73 25.77 -36.78
C THR A 56 -17.35 26.02 -38.25
N LEU A 57 -16.30 25.32 -38.71
CA LEU A 57 -15.80 25.46 -40.09
C LEU A 57 -16.91 25.28 -41.13
N ASP A 58 -17.76 24.27 -40.95
CA ASP A 58 -18.86 23.96 -41.87
C ASP A 58 -19.93 25.06 -41.85
N SER A 59 -20.30 25.58 -40.67
CA SER A 59 -21.28 26.67 -40.53
C SER A 59 -20.80 27.95 -41.22
N LEU A 60 -19.52 28.33 -41.06
CA LEU A 60 -18.97 29.52 -41.72
C LEU A 60 -18.95 29.40 -43.25
N LEU A 61 -18.66 28.21 -43.77
CA LEU A 61 -18.72 27.94 -45.20
C LEU A 61 -20.15 28.00 -45.73
N GLU A 62 -21.13 27.45 -45.00
CA GLU A 62 -22.55 27.54 -45.35
C GLU A 62 -23.06 29.00 -45.32
N LYS A 63 -22.57 29.81 -44.37
CA LYS A 63 -22.85 31.24 -44.26
C LYS A 63 -22.16 32.09 -45.33
N GLY A 64 -21.30 31.51 -46.16
CA GLY A 64 -20.68 32.17 -47.31
C GLY A 64 -19.33 32.83 -47.04
N CYS A 65 -18.62 32.43 -45.97
CA CYS A 65 -17.23 32.85 -45.76
C CYS A 65 -16.31 32.17 -46.79
N SER A 66 -15.48 32.94 -47.48
CA SER A 66 -14.48 32.37 -48.40
C SER A 66 -13.39 31.61 -47.64
N ARG A 67 -12.88 30.53 -48.23
CA ARG A 67 -11.80 29.71 -47.65
C ARG A 67 -10.53 30.50 -47.36
N ASP A 68 -10.19 31.48 -48.19
CA ASP A 68 -8.99 32.31 -48.03
C ASP A 68 -9.09 33.29 -46.84
N HIS A 69 -10.31 33.49 -46.31
CA HIS A 69 -10.58 34.35 -45.16
C HIS A 69 -10.87 33.57 -43.87
N LEU A 70 -10.79 32.24 -43.89
CA LEU A 70 -10.98 31.39 -42.73
C LEU A 70 -9.68 31.21 -41.94
N GLN A 71 -9.75 31.43 -40.64
CA GLN A 71 -8.70 31.12 -39.68
C GLN A 71 -9.08 29.84 -38.93
N PHE A 72 -8.37 28.76 -39.23
CA PHE A 72 -8.57 27.44 -38.63
C PHE A 72 -7.23 26.69 -38.56
N PRO A 73 -6.35 27.03 -37.60
CA PRO A 73 -5.10 26.30 -37.41
C PRO A 73 -5.38 24.86 -36.95
N ILE A 74 -4.66 23.91 -37.53
CA ILE A 74 -4.80 22.47 -37.24
C ILE A 74 -3.54 22.01 -36.52
N SER A 75 -3.71 21.18 -35.49
CA SER A 75 -2.61 20.59 -34.76
C SER A 75 -1.79 19.64 -35.64
N GLU A 76 -0.48 19.79 -35.58
CA GLU A 76 0.46 19.05 -36.44
C GLU A 76 1.65 18.50 -35.62
N SER A 77 2.15 17.34 -36.04
CA SER A 77 3.41 16.77 -35.56
C SER A 77 4.39 16.61 -36.72
N HIS A 78 5.61 17.12 -36.51
CA HIS A 78 6.69 17.08 -37.50
C HIS A 78 7.92 16.41 -36.89
N ILE A 79 8.37 15.32 -37.51
CA ILE A 79 9.59 14.63 -37.09
C ILE A 79 10.79 15.38 -37.66
N LEU A 80 11.67 15.89 -36.79
CA LEU A 80 12.87 16.65 -37.17
C LEU A 80 14.09 15.75 -37.36
N GLN A 81 14.17 14.66 -36.59
CA GLN A 81 15.27 13.70 -36.66
C GLN A 81 14.79 12.27 -36.38
N ASP A 82 15.01 11.35 -37.34
CA ASP A 82 14.62 9.94 -37.26
C ASP A 82 15.70 9.00 -37.80
N ARG A 83 16.70 8.71 -36.96
CA ARG A 83 17.73 7.71 -37.23
C ARG A 83 17.16 6.31 -36.93
N PRO A 84 17.45 5.30 -37.76
CA PRO A 84 16.93 3.95 -37.57
C PRO A 84 17.52 3.28 -36.32
N LEU A 85 16.74 2.36 -35.73
CA LEU A 85 17.18 1.52 -34.61
C LEU A 85 18.22 0.48 -35.05
N GLY A 86 19.24 0.23 -34.21
CA GLY A 86 20.22 -0.84 -34.44
C GLY A 86 21.46 -0.44 -35.28
N ARG A 87 22.32 -1.43 -35.59
CA ARG A 87 23.69 -1.23 -36.09
C ARG A 87 23.75 -0.90 -37.59
N SER A 88 24.30 0.26 -37.94
CA SER A 88 25.13 0.41 -39.15
C SER A 88 26.49 -0.21 -38.85
N THR A 89 27.01 -1.08 -39.72
CA THR A 89 28.17 -1.95 -39.51
C THR A 89 29.53 -1.24 -39.33
N SER A 90 29.59 0.08 -39.20
CA SER A 90 30.85 0.82 -39.18
C SER A 90 30.99 2.02 -38.23
N ASP A 91 29.95 2.44 -37.49
CA ASP A 91 30.05 3.69 -36.69
C ASP A 91 29.48 3.60 -35.27
N ALA A 92 30.08 4.38 -34.38
CA ALA A 92 29.84 4.46 -32.93
C ALA A 92 28.45 4.99 -32.50
N ASN A 93 27.48 5.09 -33.41
CA ASN A 93 26.17 5.69 -33.16
C ASN A 93 25.04 4.69 -33.43
N SER A 94 24.96 3.61 -32.65
CA SER A 94 23.76 2.76 -32.62
C SER A 94 22.70 3.45 -31.77
N THR A 95 21.57 3.83 -32.37
CA THR A 95 20.48 4.49 -31.65
C THR A 95 19.45 3.45 -31.18
N GLN A 96 18.99 3.57 -29.93
CA GLN A 96 18.03 2.65 -29.31
C GLN A 96 16.60 3.21 -29.20
N ILE A 97 16.38 4.47 -29.57
CA ILE A 97 15.07 5.12 -29.67
C ILE A 97 14.89 5.81 -31.04
N SER A 98 13.68 5.78 -31.59
CA SER A 98 13.33 6.46 -32.85
C SER A 98 11.88 6.96 -32.78
N PRO A 99 11.59 8.23 -33.17
CA PRO A 99 12.53 9.28 -33.59
C PRO A 99 13.37 9.85 -32.42
N GLN A 100 14.31 10.77 -32.71
CA GLN A 100 15.13 11.43 -31.67
C GLN A 100 14.77 12.90 -31.45
N LYS A 101 14.18 13.57 -32.44
CA LYS A 101 13.75 14.97 -32.30
C LYS A 101 12.47 15.23 -33.08
N MET A 102 11.53 15.95 -32.47
CA MET A 102 10.27 16.31 -33.11
C MET A 102 9.75 17.68 -32.64
N SER A 103 8.88 18.26 -33.46
CA SER A 103 8.13 19.49 -33.16
C SER A 103 6.64 19.19 -33.19
N LEU A 104 5.94 19.65 -32.15
CA LEU A 104 4.50 19.60 -32.00
C LEU A 104 3.96 21.03 -32.02
N LYS A 105 2.97 21.28 -32.86
CA LYS A 105 2.15 22.49 -32.78
C LYS A 105 0.73 22.08 -32.45
N LEU A 106 0.26 22.45 -31.26
CA LEU A 106 -1.03 22.01 -30.74
C LEU A 106 -1.97 23.19 -30.56
N ARG A 107 -3.19 23.02 -31.04
CA ARG A 107 -4.32 23.87 -30.70
C ARG A 107 -4.91 23.44 -29.35
N PRO A 108 -5.26 24.36 -28.44
CA PRO A 108 -5.92 24.01 -27.18
C PRO A 108 -7.18 23.16 -27.40
N GLY A 109 -7.35 22.12 -26.58
CA GLY A 109 -8.45 21.16 -26.63
C GLY A 109 -8.29 20.05 -27.69
N SER A 110 -7.23 20.06 -28.50
CA SER A 110 -6.93 18.98 -29.45
C SER A 110 -5.74 18.14 -29.00
N GLU A 111 -5.71 16.89 -29.44
CA GLU A 111 -4.67 15.91 -29.11
C GLU A 111 -4.00 15.40 -30.39
N VAL A 112 -2.68 15.16 -30.34
CA VAL A 112 -1.92 14.55 -31.43
C VAL A 112 -1.20 13.31 -30.91
N THR A 113 -1.36 12.20 -31.62
CA THR A 113 -0.68 10.94 -31.34
C THR A 113 0.51 10.73 -32.28
N PHE A 114 1.66 10.34 -31.72
CA PHE A 114 2.85 9.94 -32.46
C PHE A 114 3.43 8.64 -31.88
N GLN A 115 4.23 7.95 -32.69
CA GLN A 115 4.80 6.66 -32.30
C GLN A 115 6.29 6.77 -31.98
N VAL A 116 6.68 6.20 -30.84
CA VAL A 116 8.06 6.06 -30.37
C VAL A 116 8.43 4.58 -30.38
N LYS A 117 9.59 4.27 -30.94
CA LYS A 117 10.10 2.89 -31.08
C LYS A 117 11.35 2.75 -30.23
N VAL A 118 11.41 1.72 -29.40
CA VAL A 118 12.55 1.44 -28.50
C VAL A 118 13.03 0.02 -28.71
N GLN A 119 14.35 -0.19 -28.74
CA GLN A 119 14.96 -1.51 -28.91
C GLN A 119 16.27 -1.61 -28.13
N HIS A 120 16.41 -2.66 -27.32
CA HIS A 120 17.66 -3.01 -26.64
C HIS A 120 18.66 -3.64 -27.63
N THR A 121 19.86 -3.08 -27.77
CA THR A 121 20.93 -3.70 -28.59
C THR A 121 21.54 -4.91 -27.90
N GLU A 122 21.87 -5.99 -28.62
CA GLU A 122 22.46 -7.22 -28.04
C GLU A 122 23.73 -6.98 -27.20
N ASP A 123 24.69 -6.19 -27.71
CA ASP A 123 25.98 -5.93 -27.06
C ASP A 123 26.09 -4.46 -26.61
N TYR A 124 25.36 -4.11 -25.55
CA TYR A 124 25.40 -2.76 -24.96
C TYR A 124 26.47 -2.66 -23.85
N PRO A 125 27.24 -1.56 -23.76
CA PRO A 125 28.27 -1.42 -22.73
C PRO A 125 27.69 -1.32 -21.32
N VAL A 126 28.36 -1.92 -20.35
CA VAL A 126 27.94 -1.92 -18.93
C VAL A 126 29.05 -1.39 -18.05
N ASP A 127 28.71 -0.40 -17.22
CA ASP A 127 29.55 0.10 -16.13
C ASP A 127 28.92 -0.33 -14.82
N LEU A 128 29.69 -0.99 -13.96
CA LEU A 128 29.24 -1.43 -12.64
C LEU A 128 30.10 -0.81 -11.55
N TYR A 129 29.49 -0.01 -10.68
CA TYR A 129 30.14 0.54 -9.52
C TYR A 129 29.65 -0.17 -8.27
N TYR A 130 30.58 -0.88 -7.61
CA TYR A 130 30.29 -1.66 -6.41
C TYR A 130 30.48 -0.78 -5.17
N LEU A 131 29.38 -0.45 -4.50
CA LEU A 131 29.35 0.45 -3.35
C LEU A 131 29.05 -0.36 -2.09
N MET A 132 30.07 -0.52 -1.24
CA MET A 132 30.03 -1.47 -0.13
C MET A 132 30.08 -0.77 1.23
N ASP A 133 29.21 -1.21 2.12
CA ASP A 133 29.28 -0.95 3.54
C ASP A 133 30.52 -1.65 4.14
N LEU A 134 31.37 -0.87 4.82
CA LEU A 134 32.55 -1.38 5.53
C LEU A 134 32.42 -1.21 7.05
N SER A 135 31.20 -1.19 7.58
CA SER A 135 30.92 -1.38 9.01
C SER A 135 31.47 -2.74 9.50
N ALA A 136 31.58 -2.89 10.82
CA ALA A 136 32.27 -4.05 11.41
C ALA A 136 31.53 -5.37 11.18
N SER A 137 30.21 -5.33 10.92
CA SER A 137 29.41 -6.50 10.56
C SER A 137 29.85 -7.10 9.23
N MET A 138 30.32 -6.29 8.28
CA MET A 138 30.66 -6.70 6.91
C MET A 138 32.04 -7.36 6.76
N ILE A 139 32.66 -7.80 7.85
CA ILE A 139 34.04 -8.32 7.87
C ILE A 139 34.17 -9.68 7.18
N ASP A 140 33.14 -10.52 7.24
CA ASP A 140 33.08 -11.81 6.52
C ASP A 140 32.72 -11.63 5.05
N ASP A 141 31.83 -10.70 4.71
CA ASP A 141 31.52 -10.32 3.34
C ASP A 141 32.79 -9.90 2.59
N LEU A 142 33.62 -9.04 3.21
CA LEU A 142 34.87 -8.58 2.62
C LEU A 142 35.86 -9.73 2.32
N LYS A 143 35.81 -10.80 3.13
CA LYS A 143 36.62 -12.01 2.88
C LYS A 143 36.06 -12.81 1.71
N MET A 144 34.74 -12.88 1.57
CA MET A 144 34.07 -13.62 0.51
C MET A 144 34.27 -13.00 -0.87
N ILE A 145 34.27 -11.66 -0.97
CA ILE A 145 34.29 -10.95 -2.26
C ILE A 145 35.69 -10.74 -2.87
N LYS A 146 36.75 -11.31 -2.29
CA LYS A 146 38.15 -11.14 -2.77
C LYS A 146 38.36 -11.54 -4.24
N ASP A 147 37.65 -12.58 -4.68
CA ASP A 147 37.70 -13.09 -6.05
C ASP A 147 36.47 -12.68 -6.90
N LEU A 148 35.62 -11.80 -6.37
CA LEU A 148 34.37 -11.38 -7.01
C LEU A 148 34.64 -10.69 -8.35
N GLY A 149 35.62 -9.79 -8.43
CA GLY A 149 35.89 -9.01 -9.65
C GLY A 149 36.21 -9.91 -10.86
N SER A 150 37.04 -10.94 -10.66
CA SER A 150 37.34 -11.94 -11.69
C SER A 150 36.15 -12.81 -12.07
N SER A 151 35.36 -13.24 -11.08
CA SER A 151 34.22 -14.12 -11.30
C SER A 151 33.07 -13.40 -11.99
N LEU A 152 32.77 -12.18 -11.54
CA LEU A 152 31.73 -11.32 -12.10
C LEU A 152 32.08 -10.91 -13.52
N SER A 153 33.32 -10.49 -13.78
CA SER A 153 33.71 -10.15 -15.15
C SER A 153 33.61 -11.33 -16.11
N ARG A 154 33.87 -12.57 -15.65
CA ARG A 154 33.70 -13.76 -16.49
C ARG A 154 32.23 -13.99 -16.83
N GLU A 155 31.31 -13.82 -15.88
CA GLU A 155 29.87 -13.95 -16.16
C GLU A 155 29.34 -12.80 -17.01
N MET A 156 29.73 -11.55 -16.71
CA MET A 156 29.34 -10.38 -17.50
C MET A 156 29.91 -10.40 -18.92
N SER A 157 31.07 -11.02 -19.14
CA SER A 157 31.63 -11.20 -20.50
C SER A 157 30.77 -12.06 -21.42
N LYS A 158 29.87 -12.88 -20.86
CA LYS A 158 28.89 -13.66 -21.65
C LYS A 158 27.72 -12.79 -22.15
N LEU A 159 27.54 -11.61 -21.55
CA LEU A 159 26.39 -10.72 -21.78
C LEU A 159 26.80 -9.44 -22.53
N THR A 160 27.99 -8.91 -22.27
CA THR A 160 28.53 -7.71 -22.93
C THR A 160 30.03 -7.84 -23.15
N SER A 161 30.50 -7.38 -24.32
CA SER A 161 31.93 -7.33 -24.65
C SER A 161 32.65 -6.15 -23.97
N LYS A 162 31.89 -5.15 -23.49
CA LYS A 162 32.41 -3.87 -22.98
C LYS A 162 32.00 -3.64 -21.53
N PHE A 163 32.55 -4.44 -20.63
CA PHE A 163 32.34 -4.33 -19.18
C PHE A 163 33.45 -3.50 -18.49
N ARG A 164 33.06 -2.60 -17.57
CA ARG A 164 33.97 -1.94 -16.62
C ARG A 164 33.44 -2.06 -15.20
N MET A 165 34.35 -2.12 -14.23
CA MET A 165 34.01 -2.23 -12.82
C MET A 165 34.80 -1.21 -11.98
N GLY A 166 34.14 -0.65 -10.97
CA GLY A 166 34.70 0.28 -9.99
C GLY A 166 34.30 -0.11 -8.57
N PHE A 167 34.90 0.55 -7.57
CA PHE A 167 34.67 0.26 -6.16
C PHE A 167 34.68 1.54 -5.31
N GLY A 168 33.71 1.63 -4.40
CA GLY A 168 33.64 2.63 -3.34
C GLY A 168 33.17 2.01 -2.04
N SER A 169 33.47 2.68 -0.94
CA SER A 169 33.12 2.21 0.40
C SER A 169 32.52 3.32 1.25
N PHE A 170 31.63 2.98 2.16
CA PHE A 170 31.04 3.91 3.14
C PHE A 170 30.88 3.26 4.51
N VAL A 171 30.75 4.11 5.54
CA VAL A 171 30.42 3.70 6.92
C VAL A 171 29.45 4.75 7.47
N GLU A 172 29.93 5.77 8.16
CA GLU A 172 29.10 6.80 8.78
C GLU A 172 29.83 8.16 8.90
N LYS A 173 29.07 9.26 8.98
CA LYS A 173 29.56 10.61 9.27
C LYS A 173 30.41 10.57 10.55
N PRO A 174 31.70 10.93 10.48
CA PRO A 174 32.61 10.81 11.62
C PRO A 174 32.47 11.99 12.59
N VAL A 175 31.29 12.10 13.21
CA VAL A 175 30.88 13.09 14.21
C VAL A 175 29.98 12.46 15.29
N LEU A 176 29.90 13.07 16.48
CA LEU A 176 28.90 12.68 17.48
C LEU A 176 27.48 13.00 16.97
N PRO A 177 26.45 12.18 17.29
CA PRO A 177 26.49 11.00 18.16
C PRO A 177 26.81 9.67 17.46
N PHE A 178 27.01 9.67 16.14
CA PHE A 178 27.18 8.46 15.33
C PHE A 178 28.47 7.70 15.63
N ILE A 179 29.54 8.40 16.03
CA ILE A 179 30.81 7.78 16.44
C ILE A 179 31.20 8.12 17.88
N ARG A 180 32.04 7.27 18.48
CA ARG A 180 32.68 7.55 19.76
C ARG A 180 33.95 8.37 19.55
N ILE A 181 34.04 9.54 20.21
CA ILE A 181 35.14 10.51 20.02
C ILE A 181 36.26 10.45 21.07
N SER A 182 36.33 9.40 21.91
CA SER A 182 37.49 9.23 22.80
C SER A 182 38.74 8.90 21.98
N GLU A 183 39.93 9.37 22.39
CA GLU A 183 41.19 9.20 21.62
C GLU A 183 41.42 7.75 21.16
N ASP A 184 41.22 6.77 22.05
CA ASP A 184 41.36 5.34 21.71
C ASP A 184 40.38 4.86 20.62
N ASN A 185 39.14 5.39 20.62
CA ASN A 185 38.10 5.02 19.65
C ASN A 185 38.27 5.76 18.32
N LEU A 186 38.82 6.98 18.32
CA LEU A 186 39.14 7.70 17.08
C LEU A 186 40.26 7.01 16.29
N VAL A 187 41.20 6.36 16.99
CA VAL A 187 42.25 5.56 16.35
C VAL A 187 41.73 4.18 15.97
N ASN A 188 40.93 3.54 16.83
CA ASN A 188 40.37 2.21 16.60
C ASN A 188 38.94 2.10 17.15
N PRO A 189 37.91 2.31 16.31
CA PRO A 189 36.52 2.29 16.77
C PRO A 189 36.06 0.88 17.19
N CYS A 190 36.77 -0.17 16.79
CA CYS A 190 36.47 -1.57 17.15
C CYS A 190 37.16 -2.04 18.45
N SER A 191 37.77 -1.11 19.20
CA SER A 191 38.51 -1.44 20.44
C SER A 191 37.67 -2.24 21.45
N TYR A 192 36.38 -1.95 21.56
CA TYR A 192 35.44 -2.64 22.47
C TYR A 192 35.17 -4.10 22.08
N MET A 193 35.43 -4.48 20.84
CA MET A 193 35.29 -5.85 20.33
C MET A 193 36.61 -6.64 20.38
N GLY A 194 37.70 -6.02 20.84
CA GLY A 194 39.05 -6.62 20.80
C GLY A 194 39.61 -6.78 19.38
N LEU A 195 39.08 -6.01 18.42
CA LEU A 195 39.51 -5.99 17.02
C LEU A 195 40.23 -4.66 16.72
N THR A 196 41.05 -4.65 15.68
CA THR A 196 41.66 -3.43 15.13
C THR A 196 41.04 -3.15 13.79
N CYS A 197 40.48 -1.96 13.62
CA CYS A 197 39.81 -1.54 12.39
C CYS A 197 40.15 -0.07 12.06
N LEU A 198 39.80 0.37 10.85
CA LEU A 198 40.12 1.72 10.39
C LEU A 198 39.27 2.77 11.12
N PRO A 199 39.75 4.02 11.26
CA PRO A 199 38.93 5.14 11.72
C PRO A 199 37.69 5.34 10.84
N THR A 200 36.57 5.71 11.47
CA THR A 200 35.29 5.91 10.77
C THR A 200 35.37 7.02 9.72
N PHE A 201 34.71 6.81 8.60
CA PHE A 201 34.63 7.74 7.48
C PHE A 201 33.25 7.69 6.84
N GLY A 202 32.81 8.79 6.20
CA GLY A 202 31.54 8.84 5.48
C GLY A 202 31.57 8.01 4.20
N TYR A 203 32.13 8.57 3.13
CA TYR A 203 32.29 7.89 1.84
C TYR A 203 33.70 8.06 1.28
N LYS A 204 34.24 6.97 0.70
CA LYS A 204 35.50 6.96 -0.06
C LYS A 204 35.32 6.31 -1.43
N HIS A 205 35.74 7.02 -2.46
CA HIS A 205 35.95 6.46 -3.78
C HIS A 205 37.34 5.84 -3.87
N VAL A 206 37.42 4.55 -4.25
CA VAL A 206 38.69 3.80 -4.20
C VAL A 206 39.18 3.40 -5.58
N LEU A 207 38.28 2.90 -6.45
CA LEU A 207 38.60 2.45 -7.80
C LEU A 207 37.65 3.07 -8.82
N SER A 208 38.18 3.89 -9.71
CA SER A 208 37.49 4.36 -10.92
C SER A 208 37.18 3.21 -11.87
N LEU A 209 36.08 3.34 -12.62
CA LEU A 209 35.61 2.34 -13.56
C LEU A 209 36.70 1.96 -14.57
N THR A 210 37.14 0.69 -14.52
CA THR A 210 38.19 0.15 -15.37
C THR A 210 37.82 -1.20 -15.96
N SER A 211 38.34 -1.52 -17.14
CA SER A 211 38.21 -2.86 -17.74
C SER A 211 39.18 -3.88 -17.12
N ARG A 212 40.17 -3.43 -16.33
CA ARG A 212 41.19 -4.31 -15.75
C ARG A 212 40.71 -4.90 -14.42
N THR A 213 40.07 -6.06 -14.51
CA THR A 213 39.44 -6.79 -13.39
C THR A 213 40.40 -7.16 -12.26
N SER A 214 41.68 -7.42 -12.55
CA SER A 214 42.69 -7.71 -11.53
C SER A 214 42.84 -6.56 -10.53
N SER A 215 42.66 -5.31 -10.98
CA SER A 215 42.77 -4.12 -10.13
C SER A 215 41.70 -4.11 -9.02
N PHE A 216 40.51 -4.65 -9.29
CA PHE A 216 39.44 -4.77 -8.30
C PHE A 216 39.85 -5.71 -7.18
N ASN A 217 40.27 -6.94 -7.53
CA ASN A 217 40.71 -7.94 -6.53
C ASN A 217 41.90 -7.43 -5.70
N GLU A 218 42.86 -6.73 -6.33
CA GLU A 218 44.01 -6.12 -5.65
C GLU A 218 43.62 -5.02 -4.65
N ILE A 219 42.53 -4.30 -4.91
CA ILE A 219 42.02 -3.23 -4.05
C ILE A 219 41.18 -3.79 -2.90
N ILE A 220 40.28 -4.74 -3.19
CA ILE A 220 39.48 -5.44 -2.18
C ILE A 220 40.38 -6.12 -1.15
N ALA A 221 41.49 -6.73 -1.60
CA ALA A 221 42.46 -7.35 -0.70
C ALA A 221 43.16 -6.38 0.27
N LYS A 222 43.09 -5.06 0.02
CA LYS A 222 43.67 -4.00 0.86
C LYS A 222 42.65 -3.23 1.69
N GLN A 223 41.35 -3.49 1.49
CA GLN A 223 40.32 -2.85 2.31
C GLN A 223 40.29 -3.50 3.70
N ASP A 224 39.94 -2.71 4.69
CA ASP A 224 39.67 -3.14 6.05
C ASP A 224 38.36 -2.48 6.50
N VAL A 225 37.64 -3.13 7.41
CA VAL A 225 36.41 -2.60 7.99
C VAL A 225 36.68 -1.45 8.96
N SER A 226 35.63 -0.73 9.33
CA SER A 226 35.57 0.29 10.37
C SER A 226 34.37 0.00 11.29
N ALA A 227 33.96 0.97 12.11
CA ALA A 227 32.76 0.87 12.94
C ALA A 227 32.18 2.24 13.27
N ASN A 228 30.88 2.25 13.55
CA ASN A 228 30.04 3.33 14.07
C ASN A 228 29.35 2.85 15.38
N THR A 229 28.46 3.66 15.94
CA THR A 229 27.84 3.42 17.27
C THR A 229 26.42 2.86 17.17
N ASP A 230 25.70 3.27 16.14
CA ASP A 230 24.35 2.86 15.79
C ASP A 230 24.34 1.77 14.71
N ASP A 231 23.15 1.26 14.38
CA ASP A 231 22.94 0.21 13.37
C ASP A 231 22.54 0.79 11.99
N VAL A 232 22.62 2.11 11.83
CA VAL A 232 22.22 2.86 10.63
C VAL A 232 23.46 3.55 10.08
N GLU A 233 23.59 3.54 8.75
CA GLU A 233 24.81 3.95 8.05
C GLU A 233 24.59 5.13 7.10
N SER A 234 25.68 5.71 6.61
CA SER A 234 25.69 6.86 5.68
C SER A 234 25.57 6.46 4.20
N GLY A 235 24.85 5.38 3.91
CA GLY A 235 24.75 4.80 2.58
C GLY A 235 24.27 5.77 1.50
N PHE A 236 23.32 6.66 1.84
CA PHE A 236 22.77 7.60 0.88
C PHE A 236 23.71 8.76 0.51
N ASP A 237 24.59 9.19 1.43
CA ASP A 237 25.69 10.12 1.08
C ASP A 237 26.57 9.51 -0.02
N ALA A 238 26.86 8.22 0.13
CA ALA A 238 27.71 7.48 -0.79
C ALA A 238 27.06 7.27 -2.16
N ILE A 239 25.76 6.95 -2.21
CA ILE A 239 24.99 6.88 -3.47
C ILE A 239 24.97 8.24 -4.17
N MET A 240 24.67 9.32 -3.43
CA MET A 240 24.64 10.67 -3.97
C MET A 240 25.97 11.04 -4.62
N GLN A 241 27.09 10.87 -3.88
CA GLN A 241 28.41 11.21 -4.40
C GLN A 241 28.83 10.31 -5.57
N ALA A 242 28.52 9.02 -5.54
CA ALA A 242 28.79 8.13 -6.66
C ALA A 242 27.94 8.47 -7.91
N ALA A 243 26.76 9.07 -7.73
CA ALA A 243 25.93 9.52 -8.82
C ALA A 243 26.42 10.81 -9.47
N VAL A 244 26.70 11.84 -8.67
CA VAL A 244 27.02 13.18 -9.17
C VAL A 244 28.51 13.37 -9.54
N CYS A 245 29.41 12.59 -8.96
CA CYS A 245 30.86 12.66 -9.27
C CYS A 245 31.26 11.88 -10.52
N GLY A 246 30.49 12.01 -11.61
CA GLY A 246 30.63 11.15 -12.79
C GLY A 246 32.01 11.12 -13.42
N GLU A 247 32.74 12.25 -13.43
CA GLU A 247 34.13 12.31 -13.94
C GLU A 247 35.12 11.51 -13.10
N LYS A 248 34.97 11.53 -11.76
CA LYS A 248 35.88 10.80 -10.84
C LYS A 248 35.57 9.31 -10.82
N ILE A 249 34.28 8.96 -10.81
CA ILE A 249 33.83 7.56 -10.87
C ILE A 249 34.17 6.96 -12.24
N GLY A 250 34.01 7.75 -13.31
CA GLY A 250 34.36 7.39 -14.69
C GLY A 250 33.22 6.78 -15.49
N TRP A 251 31.98 7.21 -15.24
CA TRP A 251 30.79 6.72 -15.96
C TRP A 251 30.89 7.04 -17.46
N ARG A 252 30.66 6.04 -18.33
CA ARG A 252 30.56 6.27 -19.77
C ARG A 252 29.22 6.91 -20.13
N ASN A 253 29.23 7.72 -21.20
CA ASN A 253 28.02 8.33 -21.74
C ASN A 253 27.17 7.34 -22.54
N ASP A 254 27.75 6.24 -23.04
CA ASP A 254 27.11 5.23 -23.88
C ASP A 254 27.03 3.86 -23.18
N SER A 255 26.67 3.83 -21.89
CA SER A 255 26.61 2.58 -21.11
C SER A 255 25.42 2.53 -20.17
N MET A 256 25.01 1.31 -19.84
CA MET A 256 24.12 1.04 -18.71
C MET A 256 24.94 1.18 -17.41
N ARG A 257 24.54 2.12 -16.56
CA ARG A 257 25.27 2.48 -15.32
C ARG A 257 24.60 1.78 -14.15
N LEU A 258 25.20 0.70 -13.66
CA LEU A 258 24.71 -0.08 -12.52
C LEU A 258 25.44 0.35 -11.25
N LEU A 259 24.70 0.81 -10.25
CA LEU A 259 25.25 1.09 -8.93
C LEU A 259 24.74 0.03 -7.95
N VAL A 260 25.62 -0.87 -7.53
CA VAL A 260 25.29 -1.97 -6.62
C VAL A 260 25.57 -1.50 -5.20
N PHE A 261 24.52 -1.25 -4.44
CA PHE A 261 24.57 -0.88 -3.03
C PHE A 261 24.52 -2.14 -2.18
N VAL A 262 25.52 -2.35 -1.32
CA VAL A 262 25.66 -3.56 -0.50
C VAL A 262 25.77 -3.17 0.97
N SER A 263 24.80 -3.56 1.80
CA SER A 263 24.79 -3.30 3.25
C SER A 263 23.90 -4.29 4.01
N ASP A 264 24.20 -4.52 5.27
CA ASP A 264 23.34 -5.25 6.22
C ASP A 264 22.58 -4.34 7.20
N GLY A 265 22.79 -3.01 7.10
CA GLY A 265 22.15 -1.96 7.89
C GLY A 265 21.14 -1.09 7.12
N ASP A 266 20.43 -0.24 7.85
CA ASP A 266 19.59 0.80 7.23
C ASP A 266 20.43 2.04 6.86
N SER A 267 19.90 2.97 6.07
CA SER A 267 20.60 4.19 5.67
C SER A 267 19.96 5.45 6.25
N HIS A 268 20.77 6.33 6.84
CA HIS A 268 20.32 7.66 7.28
C HIS A 268 19.93 8.55 6.10
N PHE A 269 18.92 9.41 6.30
CA PHE A 269 18.43 10.31 5.26
C PHE A 269 17.97 11.67 5.81
N GLY A 270 18.11 12.72 4.99
CA GLY A 270 17.69 14.09 5.32
C GLY A 270 18.16 14.56 6.70
N MET A 271 17.19 14.91 7.55
CA MET A 271 17.40 15.61 8.82
C MET A 271 17.95 14.76 9.98
N ASP A 272 18.27 13.48 9.78
CA ASP A 272 18.87 12.64 10.84
C ASP A 272 20.18 13.24 11.39
N SER A 273 20.95 13.89 10.51
CA SER A 273 22.19 14.57 10.86
C SER A 273 21.99 15.78 11.78
N ARG A 274 20.75 16.25 11.99
CA ARG A 274 20.42 17.31 12.95
C ARG A 274 20.82 16.91 14.37
N LEU A 275 20.82 15.61 14.69
CA LEU A 275 21.32 15.08 15.96
C LEU A 275 22.81 15.39 16.17
N ALA A 276 23.59 15.45 15.09
CA ALA A 276 24.99 15.82 15.09
C ALA A 276 25.24 17.34 14.96
N GLY A 277 24.18 18.16 14.97
CA GLY A 277 24.27 19.60 14.75
C GLY A 277 24.52 20.00 13.29
N ILE A 278 24.37 19.07 12.36
CA ILE A 278 24.50 19.31 10.92
C ILE A 278 23.11 19.66 10.38
N VAL A 279 22.96 20.89 9.88
CA VAL A 279 21.67 21.47 9.45
C VAL A 279 21.75 22.18 8.09
N ILE A 280 22.84 21.95 7.35
CA ILE A 280 23.02 22.48 5.99
C ILE A 280 22.55 21.39 5.04
N PRO A 281 21.43 21.58 4.31
CA PRO A 281 20.92 20.56 3.41
C PRO A 281 21.97 20.10 2.38
N ASN A 282 21.88 18.84 1.99
CA ASN A 282 22.68 18.32 0.88
C ASN A 282 22.40 19.13 -0.39
N ASP A 283 23.44 19.51 -1.15
CA ASP A 283 23.30 20.36 -2.33
C ASP A 283 23.22 19.57 -3.66
N GLY A 284 23.35 18.24 -3.61
CA GLY A 284 23.35 17.38 -4.79
C GLY A 284 24.55 17.62 -5.71
N GLN A 285 25.68 18.09 -5.19
CA GLN A 285 26.91 18.34 -5.95
C GLN A 285 28.05 17.38 -5.57
N CYS A 286 29.06 17.29 -6.44
CA CYS A 286 30.24 16.47 -6.20
C CYS A 286 31.23 17.16 -5.23
N HIS A 287 31.54 16.50 -4.11
CA HIS A 287 32.47 16.97 -3.08
C HIS A 287 33.50 15.91 -2.68
N LEU A 288 34.00 15.15 -3.65
CA LEU A 288 35.15 14.29 -3.45
C LEU A 288 36.44 15.12 -3.48
N ASP A 289 37.25 15.03 -2.44
CA ASP A 289 38.52 15.77 -2.33
C ASP A 289 39.66 15.14 -3.16
N ALA A 290 40.88 15.65 -3.00
CA ALA A 290 42.06 15.11 -3.68
C ALA A 290 42.45 13.69 -3.22
N ASN A 291 41.96 13.24 -2.06
CA ASN A 291 42.15 11.90 -1.52
C ASN A 291 40.99 10.95 -1.89
N ASN A 292 40.05 11.41 -2.70
CA ASN A 292 38.82 10.70 -3.07
C ASN A 292 37.91 10.40 -1.87
N GLU A 293 37.95 11.23 -0.82
CA GLU A 293 37.02 11.16 0.30
C GLU A 293 35.95 12.27 0.20
N TYR A 294 34.76 12.01 0.72
CA TYR A 294 33.68 12.99 0.76
C TYR A 294 33.95 14.08 1.81
N SER A 295 34.38 15.26 1.36
CA SER A 295 34.84 16.34 2.25
C SER A 295 33.72 17.01 3.02
N MET A 296 32.48 16.96 2.50
CA MET A 296 31.32 17.60 3.13
C MET A 296 30.56 16.69 4.11
N SER A 297 31.04 15.48 4.37
CA SER A 297 30.39 14.51 5.28
C SER A 297 30.04 15.09 6.66
N LYS A 298 30.90 15.96 7.21
CA LYS A 298 30.71 16.62 8.52
C LYS A 298 29.95 17.95 8.48
N ILE A 299 29.57 18.41 7.29
CA ILE A 299 29.06 19.77 7.04
C ILE A 299 27.64 19.74 6.49
N GLN A 300 27.36 18.81 5.57
CA GLN A 300 26.07 18.66 4.92
C GLN A 300 25.25 17.53 5.51
N GLU A 301 23.93 17.72 5.53
CA GLU A 301 22.95 16.69 5.85
C GLU A 301 23.07 15.50 4.89
N TYR A 302 22.49 14.36 5.28
CA TYR A 302 22.28 13.27 4.33
C TYR A 302 21.32 13.76 3.24
N PRO A 303 21.42 13.26 2.00
CA PRO A 303 20.43 13.60 0.98
C PRO A 303 19.04 13.08 1.39
N THR A 304 18.01 13.83 1.02
CA THR A 304 16.64 13.30 1.09
C THR A 304 16.41 12.29 -0.02
N LEU A 305 15.41 11.41 0.14
CA LEU A 305 15.08 10.43 -0.91
C LEU A 305 14.70 11.11 -2.23
N GLY A 306 13.99 12.26 -2.18
CA GLY A 306 13.67 13.05 -3.37
C GLY A 306 14.89 13.60 -4.11
N GLN A 307 15.88 14.13 -3.37
CA GLN A 307 17.15 14.58 -3.96
C GLN A 307 17.94 13.41 -4.58
N LEU A 308 17.93 12.26 -3.91
CA LEU A 308 18.59 11.05 -4.39
C LEU A 308 17.95 10.57 -5.69
N ILE A 309 16.61 10.49 -5.75
CA ILE A 309 15.86 10.15 -6.97
C ILE A 309 16.22 11.10 -8.11
N ASP A 310 16.14 12.42 -7.86
CA ASP A 310 16.47 13.45 -8.85
C ASP A 310 17.86 13.22 -9.47
N LYS A 311 18.89 13.04 -8.63
CA LYS A 311 20.27 12.86 -9.12
C LYS A 311 20.56 11.50 -9.71
N VAL A 312 19.93 10.43 -9.24
CA VAL A 312 20.09 9.09 -9.83
C VAL A 312 19.45 9.04 -11.22
N VAL A 313 18.27 9.62 -11.39
CA VAL A 313 17.58 9.71 -12.70
C VAL A 313 18.31 10.66 -13.65
N GLU A 314 18.69 11.86 -13.18
CA GLU A 314 19.47 12.84 -13.98
C GLU A 314 20.76 12.22 -14.52
N ASN A 315 21.48 11.46 -13.67
CA ASN A 315 22.72 10.80 -14.06
C ASN A 315 22.53 9.41 -14.70
N ASN A 316 21.29 8.98 -14.95
CA ASN A 316 20.94 7.72 -15.61
C ASN A 316 21.58 6.49 -14.93
N ILE A 317 21.47 6.42 -13.61
CA ILE A 317 22.03 5.34 -12.79
C ILE A 317 20.90 4.41 -12.38
N LEU A 318 21.12 3.11 -12.55
CA LEU A 318 20.22 2.06 -12.12
C LEU A 318 20.72 1.50 -10.80
N LEU A 319 19.92 1.64 -9.76
CA LEU A 319 20.29 1.29 -8.40
C LEU A 319 19.90 -0.16 -8.10
N ILE A 320 20.84 -0.93 -7.58
CA ILE A 320 20.61 -2.32 -7.16
C ILE A 320 20.89 -2.39 -5.66
N PHE A 321 19.84 -2.50 -4.86
CA PHE A 321 19.94 -2.70 -3.42
C PHE A 321 20.14 -4.19 -3.10
N ALA A 322 21.38 -4.59 -2.84
CA ALA A 322 21.72 -5.91 -2.34
C ALA A 322 21.82 -5.83 -0.81
N VAL A 323 20.72 -6.15 -0.12
CA VAL A 323 20.61 -6.00 1.34
C VAL A 323 20.19 -7.29 2.00
N THR A 324 20.56 -7.49 3.26
CA THR A 324 20.21 -8.72 3.97
C THR A 324 18.70 -8.86 4.19
N ASN A 325 18.23 -10.09 4.44
CA ASN A 325 16.81 -10.40 4.61
C ASN A 325 16.11 -9.59 5.73
N LYS A 326 16.87 -9.06 6.70
CA LYS A 326 16.33 -8.21 7.76
C LYS A 326 15.87 -6.82 7.23
N GLN A 327 16.53 -6.31 6.18
CA GLN A 327 16.36 -4.95 5.66
C GLN A 327 15.52 -4.92 4.37
N ILE A 328 15.23 -6.09 3.80
CA ILE A 328 14.58 -6.22 2.49
C ILE A 328 13.30 -5.41 2.34
N ASN A 329 12.43 -5.39 3.34
CA ASN A 329 11.15 -4.68 3.27
C ASN A 329 11.33 -3.15 3.26
N VAL A 330 12.37 -2.65 3.95
CA VAL A 330 12.67 -1.22 4.00
C VAL A 330 13.16 -0.75 2.63
N TYR A 331 14.15 -1.45 2.07
CA TYR A 331 14.71 -1.09 0.77
C TYR A 331 13.77 -1.38 -0.40
N LYS A 332 12.82 -2.32 -0.27
CA LYS A 332 11.70 -2.45 -1.23
C LYS A 332 10.86 -1.19 -1.28
N ASN A 333 10.45 -0.66 -0.13
CA ASN A 333 9.71 0.60 -0.08
C ASN A 333 10.50 1.78 -0.67
N TYR A 334 11.84 1.80 -0.54
CA TYR A 334 12.68 2.80 -1.20
C TYR A 334 12.75 2.59 -2.72
N ALA A 335 12.93 1.35 -3.17
CA ALA A 335 12.99 1.02 -4.59
C ALA A 335 11.67 1.32 -5.31
N ASP A 336 10.53 1.12 -4.66
CA ASP A 336 9.21 1.46 -5.21
C ASP A 336 9.06 2.96 -5.55
N LEU A 337 9.88 3.82 -4.93
CA LEU A 337 9.93 5.26 -5.17
C LEU A 337 11.00 5.69 -6.18
N ILE A 338 11.98 4.82 -6.45
CA ILE A 338 13.12 5.12 -7.34
C ILE A 338 12.92 4.37 -8.67
N PRO A 339 12.60 5.07 -9.77
CA PRO A 339 12.42 4.43 -11.08
C PRO A 339 13.62 3.57 -11.49
N GLY A 340 13.36 2.32 -11.89
CA GLY A 340 14.40 1.37 -12.31
C GLY A 340 15.28 0.81 -11.19
N ALA A 341 14.98 1.09 -9.92
CA ALA A 341 15.69 0.45 -8.80
C ALA A 341 15.22 -0.99 -8.58
N THR A 342 16.15 -1.87 -8.22
CA THR A 342 15.87 -3.29 -7.93
C THR A 342 16.40 -3.67 -6.56
N VAL A 343 15.80 -4.69 -5.94
CA VAL A 343 16.19 -5.15 -4.60
C VAL A 343 16.42 -6.66 -4.60
N GLY A 344 17.60 -7.07 -4.11
CA GLY A 344 18.01 -8.47 -3.99
C GLY A 344 18.33 -8.85 -2.55
N VAL A 345 17.94 -10.06 -2.14
CA VAL A 345 18.25 -10.60 -0.80
C VAL A 345 19.70 -11.07 -0.77
N LEU A 346 20.54 -10.36 -0.04
CA LEU A 346 21.93 -10.70 0.21
C LEU A 346 22.03 -11.72 1.35
N GLU A 347 22.77 -12.80 1.13
CA GLU A 347 23.19 -13.71 2.20
C GLU A 347 24.12 -12.99 3.18
N SER A 348 24.13 -13.41 4.45
CA SER A 348 24.86 -12.69 5.51
C SER A 348 26.39 -12.63 5.33
N ASP A 349 26.95 -13.38 4.39
CA ASP A 349 28.37 -13.38 4.03
C ASP A 349 28.61 -12.97 2.57
N SER A 350 27.59 -12.38 1.92
CA SER A 350 27.60 -11.98 0.51
C SER A 350 27.90 -13.09 -0.51
N ARG A 351 27.75 -14.38 -0.17
CA ARG A 351 28.11 -15.49 -1.09
C ARG A 351 27.34 -15.48 -2.41
N ASN A 352 26.13 -14.92 -2.42
CA ASN A 352 25.21 -14.90 -3.56
C ASN A 352 25.24 -13.59 -4.37
N ILE A 353 26.10 -12.62 -4.02
CA ILE A 353 26.12 -11.30 -4.66
C ILE A 353 26.32 -11.35 -6.18
N LEU A 354 27.10 -12.32 -6.66
CA LEU A 354 27.35 -12.50 -8.09
C LEU A 354 26.06 -12.89 -8.84
N GLU A 355 25.28 -13.80 -8.27
CA GLU A 355 24.00 -14.24 -8.85
C GLU A 355 22.99 -13.09 -8.84
N LEU A 356 22.92 -12.33 -7.74
CA LEU A 356 22.04 -11.16 -7.61
C LEU A 356 22.30 -10.12 -8.70
N ILE A 357 23.56 -9.74 -8.92
CA ILE A 357 23.93 -8.75 -9.94
C ILE A 357 23.55 -9.24 -11.35
N VAL A 358 23.84 -10.51 -11.67
CA VAL A 358 23.54 -11.07 -12.99
C VAL A 358 22.05 -11.19 -13.23
N THR A 359 21.27 -11.56 -12.21
CA THR A 359 19.80 -11.65 -12.29
C THR A 359 19.19 -10.27 -12.45
N ALA A 360 19.57 -9.29 -11.61
CA ALA A 360 19.09 -7.91 -11.72
C ALA A 360 19.40 -7.31 -13.10
N TYR A 361 20.60 -7.55 -13.64
CA TYR A 361 20.93 -7.11 -15.00
C TYR A 361 20.02 -7.74 -16.07
N LYS A 362 19.70 -9.04 -15.96
CA LYS A 362 18.82 -9.72 -16.91
C LYS A 362 17.38 -9.19 -16.82
N GLU A 363 16.89 -8.94 -15.61
CA GLU A 363 15.56 -8.35 -15.38
C GLU A 363 15.47 -6.97 -16.00
N LEU A 364 16.41 -6.07 -15.70
CA LEU A 364 16.47 -4.72 -16.27
C LEU A 364 16.57 -4.73 -17.81
N ARG A 365 17.18 -5.77 -18.39
CA ARG A 365 17.29 -5.92 -19.85
C ARG A 365 16.06 -6.55 -20.49
N SER A 366 15.21 -7.18 -19.68
CA SER A 366 13.94 -7.79 -20.10
C SER A 366 12.75 -6.84 -20.03
N GLU A 367 12.98 -5.61 -19.56
CA GLU A 367 11.97 -4.58 -19.41
C GLU A 367 12.37 -3.31 -20.18
N ILE A 368 11.37 -2.66 -20.79
CA ILE A 368 11.51 -1.34 -21.40
C ILE A 368 10.36 -0.49 -20.86
N GLU A 369 10.70 0.53 -20.08
CA GLU A 369 9.79 1.56 -19.59
C GLU A 369 10.20 2.92 -20.14
N LEU A 370 9.22 3.78 -20.46
CA LEU A 370 9.43 5.18 -20.81
C LEU A 370 9.24 6.12 -19.61
N GLU A 371 10.17 7.04 -19.46
CA GLU A 371 10.13 8.20 -18.58
C GLU A 371 9.85 9.47 -19.37
N VAL A 372 9.17 10.42 -18.73
CA VAL A 372 8.88 11.75 -19.27
C VAL A 372 9.65 12.76 -18.43
N LEU A 373 10.47 13.59 -19.08
CA LEU A 373 11.31 14.59 -18.41
C LEU A 373 11.05 15.97 -19.01
N GLY A 374 11.02 17.01 -18.18
CA GLY A 374 10.85 18.42 -18.60
C GLY A 374 9.52 19.04 -18.16
N ASP A 375 9.12 20.13 -18.82
CA ASP A 375 7.95 20.94 -18.44
C ASP A 375 6.64 20.31 -18.94
N THR A 376 6.02 19.42 -18.15
CA THR A 376 4.80 18.70 -18.57
C THR A 376 3.54 18.98 -17.73
N GLU A 377 3.59 19.86 -16.73
CA GLU A 377 2.47 20.10 -15.80
C GLU A 377 1.15 20.52 -16.49
N VAL A 378 1.23 21.18 -17.65
CA VAL A 378 0.07 21.70 -18.40
C VAL A 378 -0.36 20.75 -19.53
N LEU A 379 0.33 19.61 -19.69
CA LEU A 379 0.11 18.66 -20.79
C LEU A 379 -0.79 17.51 -20.36
N GLN A 380 -1.76 17.18 -21.21
CA GLN A 380 -2.51 15.94 -21.10
C GLN A 380 -1.78 14.88 -21.94
N MET A 381 -1.28 13.82 -21.31
CA MET A 381 -0.53 12.78 -21.99
C MET A 381 -1.17 11.42 -21.75
N SER A 382 -1.30 10.61 -22.80
CA SER A 382 -1.73 9.22 -22.72
C SER A 382 -0.78 8.29 -23.49
N PHE A 383 -0.66 7.06 -23.02
CA PHE A 383 0.29 6.08 -23.53
C PHE A 383 -0.43 4.80 -23.92
N ALA A 384 -0.11 4.25 -25.10
CA ALA A 384 -0.48 2.91 -25.48
C ALA A 384 0.76 2.13 -25.90
N THR A 385 1.05 1.04 -25.17
CA THR A 385 2.22 0.19 -25.42
C THR A 385 1.85 -1.01 -26.27
N ILE A 386 2.69 -1.30 -27.27
CA ILE A 386 2.58 -2.48 -28.14
C ILE A 386 3.87 -3.30 -27.97
N CYS A 387 3.72 -4.45 -27.31
CA CYS A 387 4.82 -5.37 -27.05
C CYS A 387 5.10 -6.30 -28.26
N PRO A 388 6.29 -6.92 -28.34
CA PRO A 388 6.70 -7.76 -29.47
C PRO A 388 5.81 -9.00 -29.71
N ASN A 389 5.15 -9.47 -28.66
CA ASN A 389 4.17 -10.57 -28.70
C ASN A 389 2.82 -10.18 -29.35
N GLY A 390 2.64 -8.91 -29.73
CA GLY A 390 1.40 -8.37 -30.31
C GLY A 390 0.35 -7.94 -29.28
N SER A 391 0.65 -7.99 -27.97
CA SER A 391 -0.26 -7.46 -26.95
C SER A 391 -0.23 -5.93 -26.94
N VAL A 392 -1.42 -5.34 -26.91
CA VAL A 392 -1.63 -3.90 -26.81
C VAL A 392 -2.16 -3.60 -25.42
N PHE A 393 -1.50 -2.69 -24.71
CA PHE A 393 -1.89 -2.22 -23.39
C PHE A 393 -2.22 -0.72 -23.47
N SER A 394 -3.46 -0.36 -23.12
CA SER A 394 -3.87 1.03 -22.95
C SER A 394 -3.42 1.55 -21.59
N ASP A 395 -3.02 2.81 -21.52
CA ASP A 395 -2.56 3.51 -20.30
C ASP A 395 -1.38 2.84 -19.60
N LEU A 396 -0.52 2.19 -20.39
CA LEU A 396 0.72 1.59 -19.91
C LEU A 396 1.89 2.15 -20.69
N LYS A 397 3.00 2.43 -20.00
CA LYS A 397 4.26 2.96 -20.56
C LYS A 397 5.45 2.00 -20.36
N GLN A 398 5.17 0.73 -20.07
CA GLN A 398 6.18 -0.31 -19.89
C GLN A 398 5.83 -1.59 -20.67
N CYS A 399 6.84 -2.37 -20.97
CA CYS A 399 6.71 -3.71 -21.52
C CYS A 399 7.77 -4.62 -20.89
N SER A 400 7.37 -5.81 -20.43
CA SER A 400 8.25 -6.79 -19.78
C SER A 400 8.40 -8.07 -20.61
N ASN A 401 9.33 -8.95 -20.26
CA ASN A 401 9.68 -10.19 -20.98
C ASN A 401 10.25 -9.99 -22.40
N ILE A 402 10.98 -8.89 -22.60
CA ILE A 402 11.59 -8.51 -23.87
C ILE A 402 12.93 -9.21 -24.04
N LYS A 403 13.21 -9.70 -25.24
CA LYS A 403 14.55 -10.19 -25.60
C LYS A 403 15.36 -9.09 -26.27
N PRO A 404 16.70 -9.04 -26.05
CA PRO A 404 17.56 -8.13 -26.79
C PRO A 404 17.34 -8.28 -28.31
N GLY A 405 17.21 -7.16 -29.02
CA GLY A 405 16.88 -7.12 -30.44
C GLY A 405 15.38 -7.06 -30.77
N GLU A 406 14.47 -7.23 -29.81
CA GLU A 406 13.04 -6.99 -30.03
C GLU A 406 12.69 -5.50 -29.89
N THR A 407 11.71 -5.04 -30.67
CA THR A 407 11.28 -3.62 -30.69
C THR A 407 9.94 -3.47 -29.98
N VAL A 408 9.86 -2.51 -29.06
CA VAL A 408 8.61 -2.07 -28.42
C VAL A 408 8.16 -0.77 -29.06
N LEU A 409 6.84 -0.63 -29.28
CA LEU A 409 6.25 0.58 -29.83
C LEU A 409 5.38 1.24 -28.76
N PHE A 410 5.53 2.54 -28.59
CA PHE A 410 4.71 3.38 -27.73
C PHE A 410 3.98 4.41 -28.58
N ASN A 411 2.65 4.37 -28.59
CA ASN A 411 1.85 5.45 -29.14
C ASN A 411 1.62 6.45 -28.01
N VAL A 412 2.17 7.65 -28.17
CA VAL A 412 2.10 8.74 -27.19
C VAL A 412 1.18 9.79 -27.76
N SER A 413 0.11 10.08 -27.03
CA SER A 413 -0.82 11.14 -27.37
C SER A 413 -0.61 12.32 -26.44
N VAL A 414 -0.53 13.52 -27.01
CA VAL A 414 -0.24 14.76 -26.27
C VAL A 414 -1.30 15.79 -26.64
N GLY A 415 -1.98 16.31 -25.61
CA GLY A 415 -3.00 17.33 -25.67
C GLY A 415 -2.66 18.52 -24.78
N LEU A 416 -3.33 19.64 -25.03
CA LEU A 416 -3.08 20.91 -24.36
C LEU A 416 -4.41 21.52 -23.90
N SER A 417 -4.54 21.86 -22.62
CA SER A 417 -5.79 22.43 -22.07
C SER A 417 -5.96 23.93 -22.38
N GLY A 418 -4.86 24.67 -22.57
CA GLY A 418 -4.88 26.12 -22.76
C GLY A 418 -3.59 26.65 -23.38
N CYS A 419 -3.54 27.94 -23.69
CA CYS A 419 -2.42 28.55 -24.42
C CYS A 419 -1.14 28.69 -23.59
N LEU A 420 0.01 28.42 -24.23
CA LEU A 420 1.32 28.57 -23.62
C LEU A 420 1.90 29.95 -23.94
N SER A 421 2.62 30.54 -22.98
CA SER A 421 3.28 31.84 -23.14
C SER A 421 4.56 31.79 -24.01
N GLY A 422 4.92 30.61 -24.53
CA GLY A 422 6.12 30.36 -25.33
C GLY A 422 6.31 28.89 -25.66
N VAL A 423 7.43 28.56 -26.33
CA VAL A 423 7.80 27.19 -26.69
C VAL A 423 8.23 26.41 -25.44
N ARG A 424 7.70 25.19 -25.29
CA ARG A 424 8.06 24.26 -24.21
C ARG A 424 8.90 23.11 -24.74
N HIS A 425 9.73 22.56 -23.86
CA HIS A 425 10.61 21.44 -24.16
C HIS A 425 10.37 20.33 -23.15
N PHE A 426 10.14 19.13 -23.66
CA PHE A 426 10.12 17.90 -22.87
C PHE A 426 10.81 16.79 -23.64
N SER A 427 11.13 15.69 -22.97
CA SER A 427 11.77 14.53 -23.58
C SER A 427 11.17 13.23 -23.08
N LEU A 428 11.13 12.24 -23.98
CA LEU A 428 10.75 10.87 -23.68
C LEU A 428 12.00 10.01 -23.71
N LYS A 429 12.27 9.28 -22.62
CA LYS A 429 13.53 8.57 -22.44
C LYS A 429 13.27 7.17 -21.88
N PRO A 430 13.85 6.10 -22.44
CA PRO A 430 13.73 4.78 -21.84
C PRO A 430 14.59 4.67 -20.57
N VAL A 431 14.06 4.05 -19.53
CA VAL A 431 14.76 3.85 -18.24
C VAL A 431 16.11 3.16 -18.50
N GLY A 432 17.20 3.74 -17.99
CA GLY A 432 18.55 3.17 -18.09
C GLY A 432 19.26 3.36 -19.43
N LEU A 433 18.59 3.90 -20.45
CA LEU A 433 19.20 4.25 -21.75
C LEU A 433 19.48 5.74 -21.84
N GLN A 434 20.52 6.12 -22.58
CA GLN A 434 20.91 7.52 -22.73
C GLN A 434 20.23 8.20 -23.93
N ASP A 435 19.85 7.43 -24.95
CA ASP A 435 19.10 7.98 -26.08
C ASP A 435 17.71 8.44 -25.63
N SER A 436 17.29 9.63 -26.08
CA SER A 436 15.96 10.18 -25.81
C SER A 436 15.34 10.77 -27.08
N LEU A 437 14.03 10.99 -27.02
CA LEU A 437 13.26 11.77 -27.98
C LEU A 437 13.02 13.16 -27.40
N GLU A 438 13.64 14.18 -27.98
CA GLU A 438 13.40 15.59 -27.65
C GLU A 438 12.17 16.13 -28.40
N VAL A 439 11.25 16.75 -27.66
CA VAL A 439 10.01 17.32 -28.22
C VAL A 439 9.96 18.83 -27.97
N GLN A 440 9.76 19.59 -29.05
CA GLN A 440 9.50 21.04 -28.98
C GLN A 440 8.01 21.28 -29.18
N LEU A 441 7.36 21.92 -28.21
CA LEU A 441 5.92 22.14 -28.22
C LEU A 441 5.59 23.64 -28.32
N GLU A 442 4.74 24.00 -29.27
CA GLU A 442 4.21 25.35 -29.49
C GLU A 442 2.68 25.32 -29.50
N SER A 443 2.03 26.32 -28.89
CA SER A 443 0.56 26.44 -28.86
C SER A 443 0.04 27.35 -29.96
N LEU A 444 -0.92 26.87 -30.75
CA LEU A 444 -1.56 27.62 -31.83
C LEU A 444 -2.79 28.38 -31.31
N CYS A 445 -2.56 29.59 -30.79
CA CYS A 445 -3.59 30.38 -30.09
C CYS A 445 -3.92 31.73 -30.71
N SER A 446 -3.06 32.21 -31.60
CA SER A 446 -3.23 33.50 -32.26
C SER A 446 -3.58 33.29 -33.72
N CYS A 447 -4.41 34.18 -34.26
CA CYS A 447 -4.74 34.17 -35.67
C CYS A 447 -3.67 34.86 -36.52
N ASP A 448 -3.37 34.28 -37.69
CA ASP A 448 -2.36 34.79 -38.63
C ASP A 448 -2.90 35.93 -39.52
N CYS A 449 -3.89 36.70 -39.07
CA CYS A 449 -4.52 37.79 -39.82
C CYS A 449 -3.73 39.12 -39.76
N GLN A 450 -2.41 39.05 -39.66
CA GLN A 450 -1.50 40.20 -39.63
C GLN A 450 -1.35 40.86 -41.01
N HIS A 451 -2.40 41.53 -41.48
CA HIS A 451 -2.28 42.56 -42.49
C HIS A 451 -2.78 43.87 -41.87
N PRO A 452 -1.89 44.78 -41.43
CA PRO A 452 -2.34 46.14 -41.13
C PRO A 452 -2.95 46.70 -42.41
N PRO A 453 -4.18 47.26 -42.37
CA PRO A 453 -4.75 47.86 -43.57
C PRO A 453 -3.80 48.97 -44.05
N PRO A 454 -3.71 49.22 -45.37
CA PRO A 454 -3.00 50.39 -45.87
C PRO A 454 -3.52 51.64 -45.16
N ALA A 455 -2.62 52.55 -44.76
CA ALA A 455 -2.84 53.68 -43.85
C ALA A 455 -3.99 54.66 -44.19
N ASN A 456 -4.70 54.45 -45.31
CA ASN A 456 -5.84 55.23 -45.79
C ASN A 456 -7.19 54.49 -45.70
N TYR A 457 -7.27 53.36 -45.03
CA TYR A 457 -8.49 52.55 -44.92
C TYR A 457 -8.71 52.07 -43.47
N SER A 458 -8.98 52.99 -42.55
CA SER A 458 -9.55 52.63 -41.25
C SER A 458 -11.07 52.63 -41.38
N GLN A 459 -11.68 51.44 -41.51
CA GLN A 459 -13.13 51.28 -41.36
C GLN A 459 -13.60 51.55 -39.92
N CYS A 460 -12.68 51.52 -38.97
CA CYS A 460 -12.89 52.04 -37.62
C CYS A 460 -12.84 53.57 -37.66
N THR A 461 -13.73 54.22 -36.92
CA THR A 461 -13.83 55.68 -36.78
C THR A 461 -12.44 56.27 -36.49
N GLU A 462 -12.03 57.28 -37.26
CA GLU A 462 -10.63 57.73 -37.34
C GLU A 462 -9.98 57.93 -35.97
N GLY A 463 -8.98 57.10 -35.67
CA GLY A 463 -8.18 57.18 -34.43
C GLY A 463 -8.82 56.57 -33.18
N GLN A 464 -10.04 56.03 -33.26
CA GLN A 464 -10.81 55.52 -32.10
C GLN A 464 -10.76 53.98 -31.96
N GLY A 465 -10.10 53.27 -32.88
CA GLY A 465 -9.92 51.82 -32.81
C GLY A 465 -8.91 51.28 -33.83
N LEU A 466 -8.48 50.04 -33.62
CA LEU A 466 -7.56 49.28 -34.47
C LEU A 466 -8.33 48.19 -35.22
N TYR A 467 -8.18 48.14 -36.55
CA TYR A 467 -8.77 47.06 -37.35
C TYR A 467 -7.91 45.80 -37.25
N HIS A 468 -8.50 44.70 -36.78
CA HIS A 468 -7.82 43.42 -36.57
C HIS A 468 -8.73 42.26 -36.97
N CYS A 469 -8.29 41.40 -37.90
CA CYS A 469 -8.98 40.15 -38.25
C CYS A 469 -10.46 40.29 -38.68
N GLY A 470 -10.83 41.37 -39.35
CA GLY A 470 -12.20 41.58 -39.83
C GLY A 470 -13.09 42.39 -38.88
N VAL A 471 -12.57 42.82 -37.71
CA VAL A 471 -13.31 43.60 -36.69
C VAL A 471 -12.52 44.81 -36.20
N CYS A 472 -13.21 45.80 -35.63
CA CYS A 472 -12.58 46.95 -34.96
C CYS A 472 -12.39 46.69 -33.46
N VAL A 473 -11.15 46.74 -33.00
CA VAL A 473 -10.79 46.72 -31.58
C VAL A 473 -10.71 48.17 -31.09
N CYS A 474 -11.74 48.62 -30.37
CA CYS A 474 -11.87 50.02 -29.97
C CYS A 474 -10.91 50.41 -28.84
N GLN A 475 -10.49 51.67 -28.84
CA GLN A 475 -9.74 52.24 -27.73
C GLN A 475 -10.65 52.37 -26.49
N PRO A 476 -10.07 52.33 -25.27
CA PRO A 476 -10.85 52.48 -24.04
C PRO A 476 -11.76 53.73 -24.07
N GLY A 477 -13.06 53.55 -23.83
CA GLY A 477 -14.07 54.62 -23.88
C GLY A 477 -14.88 54.70 -25.18
N PHE A 478 -14.52 53.92 -26.21
CA PHE A 478 -15.28 53.80 -27.46
C PHE A 478 -15.81 52.39 -27.66
N LEU A 479 -17.04 52.27 -28.15
CA LEU A 479 -17.75 51.01 -28.36
C LEU A 479 -18.48 51.05 -29.72
N GLY A 480 -18.93 49.89 -30.22
CA GLY A 480 -19.59 49.75 -31.52
C GLY A 480 -18.73 49.05 -32.57
N ALA A 481 -19.35 48.61 -33.67
CA ALA A 481 -18.68 47.79 -34.70
C ALA A 481 -17.56 48.54 -35.45
N GLN A 482 -17.59 49.88 -35.42
CA GLN A 482 -16.59 50.79 -35.96
C GLN A 482 -16.03 51.74 -34.89
N CYS A 483 -16.29 51.51 -33.60
CA CYS A 483 -15.91 52.42 -32.50
C CYS A 483 -16.58 53.80 -32.58
N GLU A 484 -17.81 53.83 -33.09
CA GLU A 484 -18.58 55.04 -33.39
C GLU A 484 -19.26 55.68 -32.16
N CYS A 485 -19.30 54.98 -31.03
CA CYS A 485 -20.03 55.40 -29.84
C CYS A 485 -19.11 55.71 -28.65
N ASN A 486 -19.49 56.73 -27.87
CA ASN A 486 -18.84 57.12 -26.60
C ASN A 486 -19.84 57.05 -25.42
N GLU A 487 -19.36 57.30 -24.19
CA GLU A 487 -20.13 57.21 -22.94
C GLU A 487 -21.43 58.05 -22.87
N GLU A 488 -21.67 58.98 -23.81
CA GLU A 488 -22.79 59.94 -23.74
C GLU A 488 -24.07 59.50 -24.51
N ALA A 489 -24.05 58.38 -25.25
CA ALA A 489 -25.16 57.94 -26.11
C ALA A 489 -25.84 56.63 -25.64
N ALA A 490 -26.51 56.63 -24.48
CA ALA A 490 -27.22 55.44 -23.98
C ALA A 490 -28.67 55.34 -24.53
N LEU A 491 -28.91 54.40 -25.46
CA LEU A 491 -30.26 53.90 -25.77
C LEU A 491 -30.62 52.79 -24.76
N LEU A 492 -31.51 53.11 -23.82
CA LEU A 492 -31.79 52.34 -22.61
C LEU A 492 -32.55 51.00 -22.82
N SER A 493 -33.14 50.76 -24.00
CA SER A 493 -34.19 49.73 -24.16
C SER A 493 -33.70 48.29 -24.41
N ASN A 494 -32.41 48.07 -24.66
CA ASN A 494 -31.89 46.77 -25.11
C ASN A 494 -30.99 46.03 -24.10
N CYS A 495 -30.78 46.57 -22.90
CA CYS A 495 -29.86 46.02 -21.89
C CYS A 495 -30.58 45.30 -20.73
N LEU A 496 -31.79 44.83 -20.97
CA LEU A 496 -32.62 44.12 -19.99
C LEU A 496 -32.77 42.66 -20.45
N ALA A 497 -32.34 41.70 -19.63
CA ALA A 497 -32.47 40.28 -19.94
C ALA A 497 -33.94 39.82 -19.98
N THR A 498 -34.78 40.40 -19.11
CA THR A 498 -36.23 40.26 -19.04
C THR A 498 -36.86 41.60 -18.64
N ASN A 499 -38.16 41.80 -18.86
CA ASN A 499 -38.82 43.08 -18.52
C ASN A 499 -38.77 43.45 -17.03
N ASP A 500 -38.46 42.50 -16.13
CA ASP A 500 -38.35 42.68 -14.67
C ASP A 500 -36.90 42.67 -14.14
N SER A 501 -35.89 42.39 -14.96
CA SER A 501 -34.48 42.41 -14.54
C SER A 501 -33.92 43.83 -14.47
N GLU A 502 -32.94 44.07 -13.61
CA GLU A 502 -32.21 45.34 -13.58
C GLU A 502 -31.35 45.50 -14.85
N ILE A 503 -31.04 46.75 -15.24
CA ILE A 503 -30.17 47.04 -16.38
C ILE A 503 -28.82 46.34 -16.15
N CYS A 504 -28.42 45.48 -17.11
CA CYS A 504 -27.20 44.69 -17.02
C CYS A 504 -27.04 43.90 -15.71
N ASN A 505 -28.17 43.38 -15.17
CA ASN A 505 -28.25 42.65 -13.91
C ASN A 505 -27.61 43.37 -12.70
N GLY A 506 -27.51 44.71 -12.78
CA GLY A 506 -26.88 45.54 -11.73
C GLY A 506 -25.36 45.37 -11.61
N GLN A 507 -24.72 44.64 -12.52
CA GLN A 507 -23.27 44.37 -12.53
C GLN A 507 -22.54 45.01 -13.72
N GLY A 508 -23.21 45.92 -14.42
CA GLY A 508 -22.65 46.63 -15.55
C GLY A 508 -23.45 47.87 -15.91
N ASP A 509 -22.88 48.68 -16.77
CA ASP A 509 -23.52 49.87 -17.32
C ASP A 509 -23.92 49.63 -18.78
N CYS A 510 -25.10 50.10 -19.16
CA CYS A 510 -25.62 49.95 -20.52
C CYS A 510 -25.14 51.11 -21.39
N TYR A 511 -24.29 50.81 -22.36
CA TYR A 511 -23.83 51.76 -23.37
C TYR A 511 -24.29 51.29 -24.74
N CYS A 512 -25.00 52.14 -25.48
CA CYS A 512 -25.44 51.86 -26.85
C CYS A 512 -26.22 50.54 -27.05
N GLY A 513 -26.99 50.12 -26.03
CA GLY A 513 -27.76 48.88 -26.10
C GLY A 513 -26.94 47.61 -25.84
N GLN A 514 -25.69 47.73 -25.39
CA GLN A 514 -24.84 46.64 -24.92
C GLN A 514 -24.42 46.86 -23.47
N CYS A 515 -24.29 45.78 -22.70
CA CYS A 515 -23.83 45.84 -21.33
C CYS A 515 -22.31 45.78 -21.23
N VAL A 516 -21.72 46.74 -20.53
CA VAL A 516 -20.30 46.73 -20.14
C VAL A 516 -20.21 46.40 -18.67
N CYS A 517 -19.66 45.22 -18.37
CA CYS A 517 -19.62 44.70 -17.01
C CYS A 517 -18.55 45.40 -16.17
N HIS A 518 -18.86 45.61 -14.89
CA HIS A 518 -17.94 46.23 -13.94
C HIS A 518 -16.72 45.35 -13.70
N ALA A 519 -15.57 45.98 -13.49
CA ALA A 519 -14.37 45.26 -13.08
C ALA A 519 -14.54 44.76 -11.64
N SER A 520 -14.27 43.47 -11.43
CA SER A 520 -14.32 42.84 -10.11
C SER A 520 -12.91 42.49 -9.63
N SER A 521 -12.66 42.64 -8.33
CA SER A 521 -11.41 42.20 -7.69
C SER A 521 -11.34 40.68 -7.51
N PHE A 522 -12.45 39.97 -7.70
CA PHE A 522 -12.57 38.52 -7.48
C PHE A 522 -12.45 37.70 -8.78
N GLY A 523 -12.67 38.33 -9.94
CA GLY A 523 -12.54 37.71 -11.26
C GLY A 523 -13.25 38.53 -12.34
N ARG A 524 -13.68 37.90 -13.43
CA ARG A 524 -14.32 38.54 -14.59
C ARG A 524 -15.83 38.32 -14.55
N ILE A 525 -16.57 39.40 -14.75
CA ILE A 525 -18.02 39.39 -15.01
C ILE A 525 -18.21 39.55 -16.54
N TYR A 526 -19.08 38.74 -17.13
CA TYR A 526 -19.31 38.66 -18.58
C TYR A 526 -20.73 38.21 -18.89
N GLY A 527 -21.04 38.07 -20.19
CA GLY A 527 -22.39 37.79 -20.70
C GLY A 527 -23.05 39.04 -21.29
N PRO A 528 -24.00 38.88 -22.21
CA PRO A 528 -24.67 39.98 -22.92
C PRO A 528 -25.39 40.97 -21.99
N TYR A 529 -25.74 40.55 -20.77
CA TYR A 529 -26.37 41.35 -19.74
C TYR A 529 -25.60 41.32 -18.41
N CYS A 530 -24.30 40.99 -18.42
CA CYS A 530 -23.47 40.84 -17.22
C CYS A 530 -24.04 39.87 -16.17
N GLU A 531 -24.65 38.80 -16.65
CA GLU A 531 -25.31 37.77 -15.84
C GLU A 531 -24.36 36.68 -15.34
N CYS A 532 -23.17 36.56 -15.94
CA CYS A 532 -22.22 35.48 -15.65
C CYS A 532 -20.95 36.01 -15.00
N ASP A 533 -20.33 35.17 -14.18
CA ASP A 533 -19.02 35.40 -13.62
C ASP A 533 -18.24 34.08 -13.53
N ASN A 534 -16.91 34.19 -13.35
CA ASN A 534 -16.02 33.04 -13.26
C ASN A 534 -15.48 32.77 -11.85
N TYR A 535 -16.13 33.26 -10.80
CA TYR A 535 -15.64 33.14 -9.41
C TYR A 535 -16.69 32.71 -8.38
N SER A 536 -17.97 32.67 -8.75
CA SER A 536 -19.11 32.33 -7.89
C SER A 536 -19.42 30.83 -7.83
N CYS A 537 -18.66 29.97 -8.52
CA CYS A 537 -18.86 28.52 -8.48
C CYS A 537 -18.52 27.90 -7.11
N VAL A 538 -18.91 26.64 -6.94
CA VAL A 538 -18.68 25.87 -5.72
C VAL A 538 -17.18 25.66 -5.43
N ARG A 539 -16.84 25.60 -4.13
CA ARG A 539 -15.46 25.40 -3.66
C ARG A 539 -15.31 24.09 -2.90
N PHE A 540 -14.22 23.37 -3.13
CA PHE A 540 -13.84 22.18 -2.36
C PHE A 540 -12.48 22.43 -1.68
N ARG A 541 -12.45 22.32 -0.35
CA ARG A 541 -11.25 22.62 0.48
C ARG A 541 -10.65 24.02 0.28
N GLY A 542 -11.47 24.98 -0.16
CA GLY A 542 -11.06 26.38 -0.39
C GLY A 542 -10.77 26.72 -1.85
N GLU A 543 -10.53 25.72 -2.69
CA GLU A 543 -10.27 25.88 -4.12
C GLU A 543 -11.56 25.94 -4.94
N LEU A 544 -11.64 26.86 -5.90
CA LEU A 544 -12.75 27.00 -6.84
C LEU A 544 -12.79 25.77 -7.77
N CYS A 545 -13.95 25.13 -7.91
CA CYS A 545 -14.10 23.88 -8.65
C CYS A 545 -13.08 22.80 -8.24
N GLY A 546 -12.72 22.77 -6.96
CA GLY A 546 -11.77 21.80 -6.41
C GLY A 546 -10.35 21.90 -6.98
N GLY A 547 -10.02 22.95 -7.74
CA GLY A 547 -8.74 23.13 -8.40
C GLY A 547 -8.57 22.33 -9.70
N HIS A 548 -9.61 21.64 -10.17
CA HIS A 548 -9.56 20.74 -11.34
C HIS A 548 -10.72 21.00 -12.32
N GLY A 549 -11.14 22.26 -12.42
CA GLY A 549 -12.22 22.69 -13.28
C GLY A 549 -12.25 24.21 -13.43
N VAL A 550 -12.84 24.65 -14.53
CA VAL A 550 -13.03 26.07 -14.83
C VAL A 550 -14.44 26.46 -14.42
N CYS A 551 -14.56 27.56 -13.68
CA CYS A 551 -15.86 28.14 -13.33
C CYS A 551 -16.40 28.96 -14.50
N ASP A 552 -17.58 28.58 -15.02
CA ASP A 552 -18.30 29.33 -16.05
C ASP A 552 -19.75 29.55 -15.58
N CYS A 553 -20.13 30.82 -15.39
CA CYS A 553 -21.51 31.22 -15.07
C CYS A 553 -22.16 30.46 -13.89
N GLY A 554 -21.38 30.16 -12.85
CA GLY A 554 -21.85 29.46 -11.65
C GLY A 554 -21.80 27.93 -11.72
N GLU A 555 -21.38 27.35 -12.85
CA GLU A 555 -21.19 25.91 -13.01
C GLU A 555 -19.69 25.56 -13.17
N CYS A 556 -19.28 24.44 -12.58
CA CYS A 556 -17.90 23.95 -12.69
C CYS A 556 -17.77 23.00 -13.88
N HIS A 557 -17.02 23.43 -14.89
CA HIS A 557 -16.64 22.57 -16.01
C HIS A 557 -15.34 21.85 -15.68
N CYS A 558 -15.46 20.58 -15.34
CA CYS A 558 -14.33 19.77 -14.91
C CYS A 558 -13.36 19.49 -16.05
N GLU A 559 -12.07 19.50 -15.73
CA GLU A 559 -11.01 19.08 -16.63
C GLU A 559 -11.12 17.58 -16.97
N SER A 560 -10.61 17.18 -18.13
CA SER A 560 -10.53 15.77 -18.53
C SER A 560 -9.84 14.96 -17.44
N GLY A 561 -10.49 13.89 -16.97
CA GLY A 561 -9.97 13.13 -15.83
C GLY A 561 -10.65 13.44 -14.50
N TRP A 562 -11.55 14.42 -14.44
CA TRP A 562 -12.27 14.85 -13.24
C TRP A 562 -13.76 15.00 -13.46
N THR A 563 -14.54 14.69 -12.43
CA THR A 563 -16.00 14.64 -12.50
C THR A 563 -16.64 15.13 -11.19
N GLY A 564 -17.96 15.39 -11.25
CA GLY A 564 -18.76 15.84 -10.12
C GLY A 564 -18.90 17.36 -10.04
N GLU A 565 -19.89 17.83 -9.29
CA GLU A 565 -20.25 19.26 -9.16
C GLU A 565 -19.08 20.13 -8.67
N TYR A 566 -18.17 19.55 -7.90
CA TYR A 566 -16.98 20.21 -7.35
C TYR A 566 -15.69 19.89 -8.12
N CYS A 567 -15.76 19.09 -9.20
CA CYS A 567 -14.62 18.55 -9.95
C CYS A 567 -13.55 17.86 -9.09
N ASN A 568 -13.94 17.27 -7.96
CA ASN A 568 -13.04 16.66 -7.00
C ASN A 568 -12.89 15.14 -7.16
N CYS A 569 -13.62 14.53 -8.11
CA CYS A 569 -13.63 13.09 -8.31
C CYS A 569 -12.86 12.70 -9.56
N SER A 570 -11.66 12.12 -9.40
CA SER A 570 -10.86 11.64 -10.53
C SER A 570 -11.52 10.45 -11.24
N SER A 571 -11.54 10.48 -12.57
CA SER A 571 -11.95 9.36 -13.42
C SER A 571 -10.80 8.41 -13.75
N SER A 572 -9.55 8.71 -13.34
CA SER A 572 -8.42 7.80 -13.53
C SER A 572 -8.58 6.55 -12.65
N THR A 573 -8.24 5.40 -13.25
CA THR A 573 -8.25 4.09 -12.60
C THR A 573 -6.86 3.61 -12.20
N GLU A 574 -5.80 4.35 -12.51
CA GLU A 574 -4.41 3.94 -12.26
C GLU A 574 -4.13 3.66 -10.78
N ALA A 575 -4.52 4.60 -9.90
CA ALA A 575 -4.38 4.44 -8.45
C ALA A 575 -5.15 3.22 -7.90
N CYS A 576 -6.14 2.73 -8.64
CA CYS A 576 -6.94 1.57 -8.31
C CYS A 576 -6.42 0.25 -8.92
N MET A 577 -5.41 0.26 -9.79
CA MET A 577 -4.89 -0.96 -10.44
C MET A 577 -3.92 -1.71 -9.54
N SER A 578 -4.18 -2.99 -9.30
CA SER A 578 -3.30 -3.91 -8.54
C SER A 578 -2.08 -4.36 -9.35
N GLU A 579 -1.02 -4.87 -8.70
CA GLU A 579 0.20 -5.41 -9.34
C GLU A 579 -0.09 -6.47 -10.41
N ASN A 580 -1.18 -7.23 -10.25
CA ASN A 580 -1.61 -8.25 -11.22
C ASN A 580 -2.45 -7.68 -12.39
N GLY A 581 -2.51 -6.37 -12.56
CA GLY A 581 -3.25 -5.68 -13.63
C GLY A 581 -4.77 -5.64 -13.46
N SER A 582 -5.30 -6.05 -12.30
CA SER A 582 -6.75 -6.09 -12.04
C SER A 582 -7.23 -4.87 -11.24
N LEU A 583 -8.36 -4.29 -11.65
CA LEU A 583 -8.96 -3.12 -10.99
C LEU A 583 -9.44 -3.48 -9.58
N CYS A 584 -8.92 -2.83 -8.54
CA CYS A 584 -9.19 -3.09 -7.13
C CYS A 584 -9.07 -4.57 -6.76
N SER A 585 -8.04 -5.23 -7.30
CA SER A 585 -7.76 -6.67 -7.10
C SER A 585 -8.94 -7.58 -7.46
N GLY A 586 -9.87 -7.12 -8.33
CA GLY A 586 -11.12 -7.80 -8.66
C GLY A 586 -12.13 -7.89 -7.52
N ARG A 587 -11.87 -7.22 -6.39
CA ARG A 587 -12.61 -7.32 -5.12
C ARG A 587 -13.33 -6.01 -4.74
N GLY A 588 -13.29 -5.01 -5.62
CA GLY A 588 -13.89 -3.70 -5.41
C GLY A 588 -14.20 -2.95 -6.69
N ARG A 589 -14.71 -1.73 -6.54
CA ARG A 589 -14.93 -0.79 -7.64
C ARG A 589 -14.11 0.48 -7.38
N CYS A 590 -13.44 0.98 -8.40
CA CYS A 590 -12.75 2.26 -8.33
C CYS A 590 -13.79 3.39 -8.38
N LYS A 591 -13.76 4.28 -7.38
CA LYS A 591 -14.53 5.53 -7.36
C LYS A 591 -13.60 6.67 -7.00
N CYS A 592 -13.54 7.71 -7.84
CA CYS A 592 -12.70 8.89 -7.60
C CYS A 592 -11.20 8.56 -7.39
N GLY A 593 -10.65 7.59 -8.12
CA GLY A 593 -9.27 7.11 -7.95
C GLY A 593 -9.01 6.28 -6.68
N GLN A 594 -10.05 5.88 -5.93
CA GLN A 594 -9.93 5.02 -4.74
C GLN A 594 -10.76 3.75 -4.85
N CYS A 595 -10.21 2.62 -4.39
CA CYS A 595 -10.95 1.38 -4.39
C CYS A 595 -11.95 1.30 -3.23
N VAL A 596 -13.21 1.12 -3.60
CA VAL A 596 -14.28 0.77 -2.67
C VAL A 596 -14.49 -0.73 -2.74
N CYS A 597 -14.00 -1.44 -1.72
CA CYS A 597 -14.06 -2.90 -1.67
C CYS A 597 -15.51 -3.38 -1.56
N SER A 598 -15.94 -4.18 -2.53
CA SER A 598 -17.28 -4.77 -2.59
C SER A 598 -17.33 -6.14 -1.92
N VAL A 599 -16.18 -6.80 -1.77
CA VAL A 599 -16.09 -8.13 -1.14
C VAL A 599 -15.92 -7.98 0.39
N PRO A 600 -16.77 -8.64 1.20
CA PRO A 600 -16.69 -8.55 2.65
C PRO A 600 -15.35 -9.05 3.22
N GLY A 601 -14.68 -8.18 3.96
CA GLY A 601 -13.36 -8.41 4.56
C GLY A 601 -12.19 -8.26 3.59
N ALA A 602 -12.43 -7.85 2.34
CA ALA A 602 -11.40 -7.23 1.51
C ALA A 602 -11.15 -5.80 1.99
N SER A 603 -9.87 -5.45 2.09
CA SER A 603 -9.33 -4.24 2.68
C SER A 603 -7.99 -3.93 2.02
N GLY A 604 -7.41 -2.77 2.33
CA GLY A 604 -6.25 -2.25 1.61
C GLY A 604 -6.64 -1.25 0.53
N GLU A 605 -5.68 -0.45 0.08
CA GLU A 605 -5.92 0.67 -0.86
C GLU A 605 -6.45 0.20 -2.21
N LYS A 606 -6.14 -1.05 -2.59
CA LYS A 606 -6.56 -1.69 -3.84
C LYS A 606 -7.38 -2.95 -3.57
N CYS A 607 -7.96 -3.08 -2.38
CA CYS A 607 -8.73 -4.26 -1.93
C CYS A 607 -7.95 -5.59 -1.99
N GLU A 608 -6.64 -5.50 -1.90
CA GLU A 608 -5.71 -6.62 -2.04
C GLU A 608 -5.71 -7.53 -0.80
N ARG A 609 -5.91 -6.95 0.39
CA ARG A 609 -5.90 -7.68 1.66
C ARG A 609 -7.29 -8.19 1.95
N CYS A 610 -7.54 -9.46 1.67
CA CYS A 610 -8.80 -10.08 2.06
C CYS A 610 -8.58 -11.36 2.86
N PRO A 611 -8.32 -11.24 4.18
CA PRO A 611 -8.11 -12.39 5.07
C PRO A 611 -9.32 -13.35 5.16
N THR A 612 -10.47 -12.93 4.64
CA THR A 612 -11.73 -13.70 4.61
C THR A 612 -12.18 -14.08 3.20
N CYS A 613 -11.42 -13.74 2.16
CA CYS A 613 -11.73 -14.18 0.81
C CYS A 613 -11.33 -15.65 0.63
N SER A 614 -12.02 -16.34 -0.26
CA SER A 614 -11.72 -17.72 -0.62
C SER A 614 -10.40 -17.79 -1.40
N ASP A 615 -9.28 -17.93 -0.68
CA ASP A 615 -7.95 -18.19 -1.26
C ASP A 615 -7.85 -19.63 -1.81
N SER A 616 -6.77 -19.97 -2.52
CA SER A 616 -6.47 -21.33 -3.01
C SER A 616 -6.58 -22.41 -1.90
N CYS A 617 -6.42 -22.00 -0.63
CA CYS A 617 -6.67 -22.81 0.56
C CYS A 617 -8.17 -23.12 0.81
N SER A 618 -9.07 -22.18 0.54
CA SER A 618 -10.52 -22.34 0.67
C SER A 618 -11.12 -23.20 -0.44
N SER A 619 -10.57 -23.14 -1.67
CA SER A 619 -10.94 -24.08 -2.74
C SER A 619 -10.46 -25.50 -2.44
N ALA A 620 -9.27 -25.64 -1.82
CA ALA A 620 -8.74 -26.94 -1.36
C ALA A 620 -9.46 -27.48 -0.11
N MET A 621 -10.09 -26.62 0.69
CA MET A 621 -10.71 -26.93 1.98
C MET A 621 -11.71 -28.09 1.89
N THR A 622 -12.69 -28.02 0.99
CA THR A 622 -13.77 -29.01 0.91
C THR A 622 -13.25 -30.38 0.50
N CYS A 623 -12.23 -30.42 -0.38
CA CYS A 623 -11.57 -31.66 -0.79
C CYS A 623 -10.71 -32.25 0.35
N VAL A 624 -9.91 -31.41 1.01
CA VAL A 624 -9.06 -31.80 2.15
C VAL A 624 -9.88 -32.30 3.34
N GLU A 625 -10.98 -31.63 3.68
CA GLU A 625 -11.88 -32.04 4.75
C GLU A 625 -12.55 -33.40 4.46
N CYS A 626 -12.97 -33.61 3.20
CA CYS A 626 -13.57 -34.88 2.76
C CYS A 626 -12.61 -36.06 2.91
N HIS A 627 -11.32 -35.86 2.60
CA HIS A 627 -10.29 -36.91 2.75
C HIS A 627 -9.75 -37.11 4.18
N LEU A 628 -9.93 -36.13 5.09
CA LEU A 628 -9.52 -36.22 6.49
C LEU A 628 -10.61 -36.77 7.42
N LEU A 629 -11.88 -36.64 7.04
CA LEU A 629 -13.02 -37.23 7.73
C LEU A 629 -13.20 -38.66 7.23
N GLU A 630 -12.49 -39.64 7.80
CA GLU A 630 -12.69 -41.07 7.49
C GLU A 630 -14.16 -41.48 7.68
N LYS A 631 -14.94 -41.45 6.61
CA LYS A 631 -16.26 -42.08 6.49
C LYS A 631 -16.42 -42.66 5.08
N ASP A 632 -16.09 -43.93 4.95
CA ASP A 632 -16.73 -44.98 4.13
C ASP A 632 -17.25 -44.71 2.69
N ASP A 633 -16.89 -43.63 2.00
CA ASP A 633 -17.29 -43.47 0.60
C ASP A 633 -16.25 -42.71 -0.25
N PHE A 634 -15.13 -43.39 -0.53
CA PHE A 634 -14.02 -42.89 -1.37
C PHE A 634 -14.47 -42.35 -2.74
N GLY A 635 -15.57 -42.86 -3.30
CA GLY A 635 -16.04 -42.51 -4.64
C GLY A 635 -16.65 -41.10 -4.77
N LEU A 636 -17.12 -40.49 -3.68
CA LEU A 636 -17.80 -39.18 -3.73
C LEU A 636 -16.84 -38.00 -3.57
N CYS A 637 -15.78 -38.15 -2.74
CA CYS A 637 -14.75 -37.11 -2.57
C CYS A 637 -13.96 -36.92 -3.87
N ASP A 638 -13.52 -38.00 -4.52
CA ASP A 638 -12.73 -37.93 -5.76
C ASP A 638 -13.49 -37.24 -6.91
N GLN A 639 -14.82 -37.35 -6.97
CA GLN A 639 -15.63 -36.65 -7.97
C GLN A 639 -15.71 -35.14 -7.72
N ASN A 640 -15.88 -34.70 -6.47
CA ASN A 640 -15.87 -33.29 -6.10
C ASN A 640 -14.49 -32.65 -6.22
N CYS A 641 -13.43 -33.39 -5.86
CA CYS A 641 -12.04 -32.96 -6.02
C CYS A 641 -11.65 -32.85 -7.51
N ASN A 642 -12.12 -33.77 -8.37
CA ASN A 642 -11.90 -33.70 -9.83
C ASN A 642 -12.64 -32.52 -10.48
N ALA A 643 -13.86 -32.20 -10.03
CA ALA A 643 -14.60 -31.02 -10.54
C ALA A 643 -13.88 -29.70 -10.21
N ALA A 644 -13.21 -29.63 -9.06
CA ALA A 644 -12.42 -28.48 -8.62
C ALA A 644 -10.93 -28.55 -9.04
N LYS A 645 -10.51 -29.58 -9.80
CA LYS A 645 -9.12 -29.85 -10.21
C LYS A 645 -8.11 -29.85 -9.05
N ILE A 646 -8.44 -30.51 -7.94
CA ILE A 646 -7.56 -30.66 -6.77
C ILE A 646 -7.14 -32.12 -6.61
N SER A 647 -5.85 -32.36 -6.41
CA SER A 647 -5.28 -33.70 -6.16
C SER A 647 -4.59 -33.76 -4.79
N ILE A 648 -4.70 -34.89 -4.09
CA ILE A 648 -4.06 -35.09 -2.78
C ILE A 648 -2.84 -36.02 -2.91
N ASN A 649 -1.67 -35.55 -2.51
CA ASN A 649 -0.46 -36.34 -2.46
C ASN A 649 -0.13 -36.77 -1.02
N LYS A 650 -0.03 -38.08 -0.77
CA LYS A 650 0.22 -38.68 0.55
C LYS A 650 1.70 -39.00 0.82
N THR A 651 2.58 -38.87 -0.17
CA THR A 651 4.02 -39.14 -0.01
C THR A 651 4.78 -37.86 0.33
N ALA A 652 5.68 -37.93 1.33
CA ALA A 652 6.44 -36.80 1.87
C ALA A 652 7.56 -36.25 0.95
N ASP A 653 7.76 -36.84 -0.23
CA ASP A 653 8.73 -36.42 -1.24
C ASP A 653 8.05 -35.63 -2.37
N TYR A 654 7.48 -34.47 -2.04
CA TYR A 654 7.11 -33.49 -3.07
C TYR A 654 7.85 -32.18 -2.78
N ASP A 655 8.86 -31.91 -3.61
CA ASP A 655 9.77 -30.78 -3.46
C ASP A 655 9.37 -29.70 -4.48
N GLN A 656 8.93 -28.52 -4.01
CA GLN A 656 8.82 -27.32 -4.84
C GLN A 656 8.71 -26.05 -3.99
N SER A 657 9.60 -25.12 -4.31
CA SER A 657 9.87 -23.81 -3.69
C SER A 657 8.76 -22.75 -3.83
N ALA A 658 7.53 -23.15 -4.15
CA ALA A 658 6.37 -22.28 -4.35
C ALA A 658 5.06 -22.88 -3.79
N SER A 659 5.12 -23.56 -2.65
CA SER A 659 3.93 -24.06 -1.96
C SER A 659 3.38 -23.03 -0.96
N VAL A 660 2.06 -22.84 -0.95
CA VAL A 660 1.37 -22.04 0.07
C VAL A 660 1.02 -22.94 1.26
N GLU A 661 1.54 -22.62 2.44
CA GLU A 661 1.15 -23.30 3.68
C GLU A 661 -0.25 -22.81 4.10
N CYS A 662 -1.23 -23.71 4.04
CA CYS A 662 -2.60 -23.48 4.42
C CYS A 662 -2.85 -24.00 5.84
N THR A 663 -3.36 -23.15 6.72
CA THR A 663 -3.78 -23.55 8.06
C THR A 663 -5.24 -23.19 8.27
N LEU A 664 -6.08 -24.19 8.49
CA LEU A 664 -7.53 -24.04 8.62
C LEU A 664 -8.01 -24.51 9.99
N MET A 665 -9.10 -23.93 10.47
CA MET A 665 -9.79 -24.37 11.69
C MET A 665 -11.07 -25.08 11.27
N MET A 666 -11.18 -26.38 11.56
CA MET A 666 -12.40 -27.16 11.31
C MET A 666 -13.51 -26.78 12.30
N GLU A 667 -14.76 -27.12 11.97
CA GLU A 667 -15.93 -26.93 12.84
C GLU A 667 -15.81 -27.61 14.22
N ASN A 668 -14.92 -28.60 14.37
CA ASN A 668 -14.61 -29.30 15.61
C ASN A 668 -13.42 -28.69 16.40
N GLU A 669 -13.05 -27.43 16.11
CA GLU A 669 -11.92 -26.69 16.69
C GLU A 669 -10.53 -27.33 16.49
N CYS A 670 -10.40 -28.32 15.60
CA CYS A 670 -9.10 -28.85 15.22
C CYS A 670 -8.49 -27.97 14.11
N ARG A 671 -7.25 -27.51 14.32
CA ARG A 671 -6.41 -26.84 13.32
C ARG A 671 -5.83 -27.88 12.37
N VAL A 672 -6.12 -27.78 11.08
CA VAL A 672 -5.52 -28.59 10.02
C VAL A 672 -4.48 -27.74 9.30
N SER A 673 -3.25 -28.20 9.18
CA SER A 673 -2.20 -27.58 8.35
C SER A 673 -1.86 -28.49 7.17
N PHE A 674 -1.73 -27.92 5.98
CA PHE A 674 -1.36 -28.62 4.74
C PHE A 674 -0.72 -27.63 3.77
N HIS A 675 0.01 -28.13 2.78
CA HIS A 675 0.60 -27.29 1.74
C HIS A 675 -0.19 -27.43 0.45
N VAL A 676 -0.36 -26.33 -0.28
CA VAL A 676 -0.97 -26.31 -1.61
C VAL A 676 0.06 -25.79 -2.61
N ALA A 677 0.34 -26.58 -3.64
CA ALA A 677 1.19 -26.21 -4.76
C ALA A 677 0.41 -26.28 -6.08
N GLU A 678 0.83 -25.50 -7.06
CA GLU A 678 0.25 -25.52 -8.42
C GLU A 678 0.95 -26.61 -9.24
N GLY A 679 0.18 -27.58 -9.76
CA GLY A 679 0.68 -28.70 -10.57
C GLY A 679 0.15 -28.68 -12.00
N ASP A 680 0.69 -29.55 -12.86
CA ASP A 680 0.43 -29.57 -14.31
C ASP A 680 -1.05 -29.70 -14.71
N THR A 681 -1.92 -30.23 -13.83
CA THR A 681 -3.35 -30.46 -14.09
C THR A 681 -4.29 -29.74 -13.11
N GLY A 682 -3.77 -28.96 -12.15
CA GLY A 682 -4.55 -28.31 -11.08
C GLY A 682 -3.79 -28.15 -9.76
N LEU A 683 -4.49 -27.84 -8.66
CA LEU A 683 -3.88 -27.66 -7.34
C LEU A 683 -3.55 -29.00 -6.68
N VAL A 684 -2.40 -29.10 -6.02
CA VAL A 684 -1.94 -30.29 -5.29
C VAL A 684 -1.88 -29.97 -3.79
N ALA A 685 -2.65 -30.68 -2.96
CA ALA A 685 -2.59 -30.58 -1.51
C ALA A 685 -1.75 -31.73 -0.91
N TYR A 686 -0.80 -31.43 -0.03
CA TYR A 686 0.09 -32.42 0.58
C TYR A 686 0.48 -32.07 2.03
N ASN A 687 1.05 -33.05 2.75
CA ASN A 687 1.51 -32.92 4.16
C ASN A 687 0.42 -32.42 5.14
N LEU A 688 -0.71 -33.14 5.21
CA LEU A 688 -1.85 -32.80 6.06
C LEU A 688 -1.62 -33.17 7.54
N GLN A 689 -1.74 -32.22 8.47
CA GLN A 689 -1.56 -32.41 9.91
C GLN A 689 -2.73 -31.80 10.70
N LYS A 690 -3.08 -32.34 11.89
CA LYS A 690 -4.25 -31.91 12.70
C LYS A 690 -3.88 -31.69 14.17
N TYR A 691 -4.20 -30.52 14.75
CA TYR A 691 -3.88 -30.14 16.14
C TYR A 691 -5.08 -29.47 16.86
N ALA A 692 -5.25 -29.64 18.18
CA ALA A 692 -6.25 -28.89 18.96
C ALA A 692 -5.66 -27.57 19.55
N LYS A 693 -6.50 -26.52 19.71
CA LYS A 693 -6.07 -25.18 20.14
C LYS A 693 -5.30 -25.16 21.47
N GLY A 694 -4.10 -24.57 21.44
CA GLY A 694 -3.23 -24.38 22.62
C GLY A 694 -2.45 -25.62 23.09
N LEU A 695 -2.58 -26.76 22.39
CA LEU A 695 -1.72 -27.93 22.62
C LEU A 695 -0.41 -27.80 21.86
N PHE A 696 0.65 -28.35 22.43
CA PHE A 696 1.93 -28.47 21.75
C PHE A 696 2.74 -29.66 22.25
N ILE A 697 3.70 -30.07 21.42
CA ILE A 697 4.72 -31.03 21.79
C ILE A 697 6.02 -30.26 21.99
N LEU A 698 6.69 -30.52 23.11
CA LEU A 698 7.94 -29.87 23.45
C LEU A 698 9.11 -30.69 22.88
N GLU A 699 9.87 -30.10 21.97
CA GLU A 699 11.01 -30.73 21.30
C GLU A 699 12.32 -30.08 21.76
N SER A 700 13.31 -30.91 22.06
CA SER A 700 14.68 -30.47 22.32
C SER A 700 15.34 -30.06 21.01
N VAL A 701 15.68 -28.78 20.84
CA VAL A 701 16.29 -28.24 19.60
C VAL A 701 17.57 -29.00 19.23
N THR A 702 18.41 -29.26 20.23
CA THR A 702 19.72 -29.92 20.06
C THR A 702 19.64 -31.42 19.76
N LEU A 703 18.60 -32.11 20.23
CA LEU A 703 18.51 -33.57 20.19
C LEU A 703 17.42 -34.09 19.24
N LYS A 704 16.56 -33.21 18.73
CA LYS A 704 15.41 -33.55 17.87
C LYS A 704 14.53 -34.66 18.45
N ARG A 705 14.31 -34.61 19.77
CA ARG A 705 13.49 -35.57 20.52
C ARG A 705 12.45 -34.85 21.36
N CYS A 706 11.33 -35.53 21.58
CA CYS A 706 10.13 -34.95 22.17
C CYS A 706 9.96 -35.37 23.64
N VAL A 707 9.46 -34.45 24.44
CA VAL A 707 9.24 -34.65 25.87
C VAL A 707 7.94 -35.42 26.11
N THR A 708 8.04 -36.56 26.78
CA THR A 708 6.92 -37.43 27.13
C THR A 708 6.93 -37.76 28.64
N VAL A 709 5.77 -38.11 29.17
CA VAL A 709 5.60 -38.49 30.59
C VAL A 709 5.49 -40.01 30.74
N ASP A 710 6.52 -40.62 31.35
CA ASP A 710 6.53 -42.03 31.74
C ASP A 710 6.33 -42.17 33.26
N ARG A 711 5.16 -42.67 33.66
CA ARG A 711 4.70 -42.71 35.06
C ARG A 711 4.76 -41.32 35.72
N SER A 712 5.75 -41.08 36.59
CA SER A 712 5.98 -39.80 37.27
C SER A 712 7.22 -39.06 36.77
N ASN A 713 8.00 -39.68 35.88
CA ASN A 713 9.22 -39.12 35.30
C ASN A 713 8.93 -38.46 33.95
N VAL A 714 9.76 -37.49 33.61
CA VAL A 714 9.74 -36.80 32.32
C VAL A 714 10.94 -37.29 31.52
N VAL A 715 10.70 -37.85 30.33
CA VAL A 715 11.71 -38.49 29.49
C VAL A 715 11.65 -38.00 28.05
N LEU A 716 12.72 -38.23 27.30
CA LEU A 716 12.75 -38.01 25.86
C LEU A 716 12.43 -39.29 25.08
N GLU A 717 11.64 -39.12 24.03
CA GLU A 717 11.24 -40.16 23.09
C GLU A 717 11.21 -39.60 21.65
N ASP A 718 10.99 -40.48 20.67
CA ASP A 718 10.91 -40.12 19.26
C ASP A 718 9.69 -39.22 18.98
N CYS A 719 9.88 -38.19 18.16
CA CYS A 719 8.81 -37.28 17.76
C CYS A 719 7.93 -37.83 16.64
N GLU A 720 8.41 -38.81 15.86
CA GLU A 720 7.70 -39.35 14.68
C GLU A 720 6.32 -39.97 15.02
N ARG A 721 6.11 -40.40 16.28
CA ARG A 721 4.85 -40.99 16.75
C ARG A 721 4.31 -40.22 17.95
N PRO A 722 3.63 -39.08 17.74
CA PRO A 722 3.13 -38.25 18.83
C PRO A 722 2.06 -39.00 19.66
N THR A 723 2.32 -39.18 20.95
CA THR A 723 1.38 -39.81 21.88
C THR A 723 0.67 -38.77 22.75
N ARG A 724 -0.46 -39.14 23.37
CA ARG A 724 -1.17 -38.26 24.32
C ARG A 724 -0.28 -37.82 25.50
N ARG A 725 0.73 -38.62 25.86
CA ARG A 725 1.73 -38.33 26.92
C ARG A 725 2.79 -37.30 26.50
N MET A 726 2.86 -36.95 25.21
CA MET A 726 3.72 -35.89 24.67
C MET A 726 2.99 -34.54 24.55
N LEU A 727 1.68 -34.48 24.82
CA LEU A 727 0.88 -33.27 24.67
C LEU A 727 0.92 -32.42 25.93
N TRP A 728 1.42 -31.21 25.75
CA TRP A 728 1.54 -30.19 26.79
C TRP A 728 0.60 -29.03 26.52
N LYS A 729 0.09 -28.43 27.59
CA LYS A 729 -0.74 -27.23 27.55
C LYS A 729 -0.37 -26.29 28.68
N TRP A 730 -0.26 -25.00 28.38
CA TRP A 730 -0.29 -23.97 29.42
C TRP A 730 -1.73 -23.84 29.92
N VAL A 731 -1.95 -24.19 31.18
CA VAL A 731 -3.27 -24.15 31.84
C VAL A 731 -3.41 -22.92 32.75
N SER A 732 -2.29 -22.24 32.99
CA SER A 732 -2.25 -20.89 33.53
C SER A 732 -1.03 -20.17 32.95
N ARG A 733 -0.84 -18.89 33.29
CA ARG A 733 0.38 -18.14 32.94
C ARG A 733 1.67 -18.79 33.46
N HIS A 734 1.57 -19.76 34.38
CA HIS A 734 2.72 -20.38 35.02
C HIS A 734 2.61 -21.89 35.23
N ARG A 735 1.53 -22.57 34.83
CA ARG A 735 1.39 -24.02 35.05
C ARG A 735 1.38 -24.76 33.72
N LEU A 736 2.16 -25.84 33.64
CA LEU A 736 2.24 -26.71 32.49
C LEU A 736 1.61 -28.06 32.80
N PHE A 737 0.58 -28.42 32.03
CA PHE A 737 -0.21 -29.63 32.21
C PHE A 737 0.07 -30.63 31.09
N ASN A 738 0.12 -31.92 31.44
CA ASN A 738 0.25 -33.01 30.48
C ASN A 738 -1.08 -33.76 30.34
N LEU A 739 -1.60 -33.86 29.11
CA LEU A 739 -2.92 -34.47 28.85
C LEU A 739 -2.93 -36.00 28.97
N GLY A 740 -1.78 -36.65 28.84
CA GLY A 740 -1.67 -38.11 28.89
C GLY A 740 -1.60 -38.64 30.32
N SER A 741 -0.90 -37.92 31.19
CA SER A 741 -0.83 -38.27 32.62
C SER A 741 -1.89 -37.58 33.48
N SER A 742 -2.57 -36.55 32.95
CA SER A 742 -3.51 -35.70 33.69
C SER A 742 -2.91 -35.07 34.95
N THR A 743 -1.63 -34.68 34.87
CA THR A 743 -0.85 -34.12 35.99
C THR A 743 -0.06 -32.89 35.54
N CYS A 744 0.38 -32.09 36.50
CA CYS A 744 1.16 -30.87 36.28
C CYS A 744 2.65 -31.12 36.49
N LEU A 745 3.47 -30.43 35.69
CA LEU A 745 4.91 -30.40 35.86
C LEU A 745 5.27 -29.56 37.10
N GLY A 746 6.06 -30.09 38.03
CA GLY A 746 6.42 -29.38 39.25
C GLY A 746 7.81 -29.70 39.77
N LEU A 747 8.22 -28.94 40.79
CA LEU A 747 9.50 -29.06 41.47
C LEU A 747 9.30 -29.43 42.95
N ASN A 748 9.75 -30.61 43.35
CA ASN A 748 9.87 -30.99 44.76
C ASN A 748 11.22 -30.52 45.32
N ILE A 749 11.23 -29.32 45.91
CA ILE A 749 12.44 -28.69 46.45
C ILE A 749 13.03 -29.45 47.65
N VAL A 750 12.22 -30.31 48.30
CA VAL A 750 12.69 -31.15 49.42
C VAL A 750 13.58 -32.30 48.92
N ASN A 751 13.40 -32.76 47.67
CA ASN A 751 14.24 -33.80 47.07
C ASN A 751 15.37 -33.17 46.23
N THR A 752 16.57 -33.10 46.78
CA THR A 752 17.74 -32.47 46.13
C THR A 752 18.36 -33.29 45.01
N THR A 753 17.99 -34.57 44.85
CA THR A 753 18.60 -35.48 43.87
C THR A 753 17.88 -35.47 42.51
N GLN A 754 16.55 -35.39 42.52
CA GLN A 754 15.72 -35.27 41.32
C GLN A 754 14.52 -34.36 41.63
N PRO A 755 14.66 -33.04 41.48
CA PRO A 755 13.62 -32.11 41.89
C PRO A 755 12.41 -32.12 40.96
N LEU A 756 12.60 -32.49 39.68
CA LEU A 756 11.56 -32.45 38.65
C LEU A 756 10.68 -33.71 38.68
N GLY A 757 9.37 -33.52 38.61
CA GLY A 757 8.42 -34.61 38.46
C GLY A 757 7.01 -34.16 38.07
N MET A 758 6.12 -35.13 37.93
CA MET A 758 4.70 -34.91 37.65
C MET A 758 3.87 -35.08 38.93
N PHE A 759 2.99 -34.11 39.22
CA PHE A 759 2.22 -34.02 40.46
C PHE A 759 0.74 -33.71 40.20
N GLU A 760 -0.14 -34.02 41.16
CA GLU A 760 -1.52 -33.51 41.15
C GLU A 760 -1.51 -31.97 41.25
N CYS A 761 -2.28 -31.31 40.39
CA CYS A 761 -2.15 -29.88 40.12
C CYS A 761 -2.58 -28.94 41.27
N ASP A 762 -3.22 -29.46 42.30
CA ASP A 762 -3.66 -28.76 43.51
C ASP A 762 -2.74 -28.98 44.72
N MET A 763 -1.62 -29.69 44.56
CA MET A 763 -0.68 -29.94 45.66
C MET A 763 0.08 -28.67 46.08
N ASN A 764 0.05 -28.35 47.38
CA ASN A 764 0.70 -27.16 47.94
C ASN A 764 2.21 -27.29 48.18
N TYR A 765 2.75 -28.51 48.22
CA TYR A 765 4.16 -28.77 48.52
C TYR A 765 5.12 -28.60 47.32
N PRO A 766 4.85 -29.16 46.12
CA PRO A 766 5.70 -28.95 44.95
C PRO A 766 5.47 -27.55 44.36
N VAL A 767 6.55 -26.93 43.90
CA VAL A 767 6.46 -25.63 43.23
C VAL A 767 6.13 -25.85 41.75
N MET A 768 4.94 -25.44 41.35
CA MET A 768 4.39 -25.70 40.01
C MET A 768 4.45 -24.50 39.06
N TRP A 769 5.08 -23.40 39.48
CA TRP A 769 5.22 -22.25 38.60
C TRP A 769 6.44 -22.41 37.69
N TRP A 770 6.18 -22.26 36.40
CA TRP A 770 7.12 -22.23 35.30
C TRP A 770 6.96 -20.91 34.57
N ARG A 771 8.07 -20.35 34.13
CA ARG A 771 8.12 -19.22 33.22
C ARG A 771 8.90 -19.64 32.00
N CYS A 772 8.68 -18.91 30.92
CA CYS A 772 9.37 -19.15 29.68
C CYS A 772 9.96 -17.82 29.20
N LEU A 773 11.18 -17.88 28.67
CA LEU A 773 11.88 -16.72 28.11
C LEU A 773 12.52 -17.18 26.79
N GLY A 774 11.94 -16.75 25.67
CA GLY A 774 12.28 -17.27 24.34
C GLY A 774 12.07 -18.79 24.26
N ASN A 775 13.15 -19.52 24.02
CA ASN A 775 13.16 -20.97 23.85
C ASN A 775 13.49 -21.76 25.13
N MET A 776 13.50 -21.11 26.31
CA MET A 776 13.86 -21.76 27.58
C MET A 776 12.69 -21.82 28.57
N LEU A 777 12.63 -22.91 29.35
CA LEU A 777 11.71 -23.09 30.48
C LEU A 777 12.47 -23.06 31.81
N TYR A 778 12.01 -22.22 32.74
CA TYR A 778 12.61 -22.08 34.06
C TYR A 778 11.55 -22.00 35.16
N GLY A 779 11.83 -22.65 36.29
CA GLY A 779 10.97 -22.66 37.47
C GLY A 779 11.58 -21.88 38.63
N ALA A 780 11.12 -22.18 39.84
CA ALA A 780 11.58 -21.54 41.07
C ALA A 780 13.08 -21.67 41.30
N SER A 781 13.68 -20.71 42.02
CA SER A 781 15.11 -20.71 42.36
C SER A 781 16.06 -20.88 41.16
N GLU A 782 15.66 -20.37 39.99
CA GLU A 782 16.40 -20.43 38.71
C GLU A 782 16.69 -21.85 38.18
N TRP A 783 15.90 -22.84 38.59
CA TRP A 783 15.98 -24.19 38.02
C TRP A 783 15.49 -24.18 36.57
N LYS A 784 16.38 -24.49 35.62
CA LYS A 784 16.09 -24.53 34.18
C LYS A 784 15.93 -25.96 33.70
N LEU A 785 14.98 -26.19 32.80
CA LEU A 785 14.70 -27.50 32.21
C LEU A 785 15.81 -27.88 31.22
N MET A 786 16.43 -29.05 31.42
CA MET A 786 17.50 -29.56 30.56
C MET A 786 17.41 -31.09 30.40
N VAL A 787 18.24 -31.63 29.52
CA VAL A 787 18.27 -33.08 29.23
C VAL A 787 19.53 -33.71 29.81
N SER A 788 19.39 -34.78 30.60
CA SER A 788 20.48 -35.61 31.09
C SER A 788 20.27 -37.07 30.65
N GLY A 789 20.94 -37.47 29.57
CA GLY A 789 20.72 -38.77 28.93
C GLY A 789 19.31 -38.86 28.32
N ARG A 790 18.49 -39.83 28.78
CA ARG A 790 17.08 -39.96 28.38
C ARG A 790 16.12 -39.20 29.30
N LEU A 791 16.57 -38.77 30.48
CA LEU A 791 15.74 -38.08 31.46
C LEU A 791 15.75 -36.58 31.20
N VAL A 792 14.58 -35.95 31.34
CA VAL A 792 14.47 -34.50 31.47
C VAL A 792 14.61 -34.18 32.95
N VAL A 793 15.51 -33.25 33.26
CA VAL A 793 15.87 -32.86 34.63
C VAL A 793 15.91 -31.35 34.73
N VAL A 794 16.14 -30.84 35.94
CA VAL A 794 16.43 -29.42 36.15
C VAL A 794 17.84 -29.20 36.68
N LYS A 795 18.48 -28.12 36.25
CA LYS A 795 19.77 -27.66 36.77
C LYS A 795 19.82 -26.14 36.86
N LYS A 796 20.60 -25.61 37.81
CA LYS A 796 20.93 -24.18 37.87
C LYS A 796 22.05 -23.85 36.89
N ASN A 797 22.03 -22.66 36.28
CA ASN A 797 23.07 -22.16 35.35
C ASN A 797 23.33 -23.04 34.11
N ILE A 798 22.27 -23.54 33.48
CA ILE A 798 22.38 -24.28 32.21
C ILE A 798 21.60 -23.56 31.10
N TYR A 799 22.02 -23.76 29.86
CA TYR A 799 21.32 -23.32 28.66
C TYR A 799 20.89 -24.55 27.86
N HIS A 800 19.58 -24.74 27.70
CA HIS A 800 19.02 -25.81 26.88
C HIS A 800 17.78 -25.28 26.17
N GLU A 801 17.79 -25.34 24.85
CA GLU A 801 16.73 -24.78 24.02
C GLU A 801 15.64 -25.80 23.70
N TRP A 802 14.42 -25.29 23.74
CA TRP A 802 13.20 -26.01 23.44
C TRP A 802 12.44 -25.27 22.34
N LYS A 803 11.85 -26.03 21.43
CA LYS A 803 10.91 -25.51 20.45
C LYS A 803 9.62 -26.32 20.48
N ARG A 804 8.55 -25.76 19.93
CA ARG A 804 7.34 -26.49 19.62
C ARG A 804 7.63 -27.37 18.40
N HIS A 805 7.36 -28.67 18.53
CA HIS A 805 7.55 -29.62 17.43
C HIS A 805 6.79 -29.16 16.18
N ASN A 806 7.36 -29.40 14.99
CA ASN A 806 6.84 -28.97 13.68
C ASN A 806 6.69 -27.45 13.48
N THR A 807 7.46 -26.64 14.21
CA THR A 807 7.57 -25.19 13.95
C THR A 807 9.03 -24.80 13.66
N LEU A 808 9.24 -23.81 12.79
CA LEU A 808 10.58 -23.36 12.38
C LEU A 808 11.31 -22.62 13.50
N ARG A 809 10.61 -21.81 14.31
CA ARG A 809 11.20 -20.96 15.38
C ARG A 809 10.28 -20.72 16.60
N GLU A 810 9.14 -21.39 16.72
CA GLU A 810 8.25 -21.14 17.85
C GLU A 810 8.76 -21.83 19.12
N GLY A 811 9.12 -21.03 20.11
CA GLY A 811 9.43 -21.50 21.45
C GLY A 811 8.19 -21.90 22.24
N PRO A 812 8.35 -22.46 23.45
CA PRO A 812 7.24 -22.83 24.33
C PRO A 812 6.36 -21.64 24.75
N CYS A 813 6.82 -20.40 24.54
CA CYS A 813 6.12 -19.15 24.85
C CYS A 813 5.23 -18.59 23.74
N SER A 814 5.30 -19.13 22.52
CA SER A 814 4.75 -18.45 21.33
C SER A 814 3.24 -18.19 21.40
N HIS A 815 2.51 -18.93 22.24
CA HIS A 815 1.13 -18.61 22.58
C HIS A 815 0.98 -18.52 24.11
N PRO A 816 0.94 -17.32 24.69
CA PRO A 816 0.70 -17.15 26.11
C PRO A 816 -0.71 -17.62 26.49
N TYR A 817 -0.87 -18.14 27.71
CA TYR A 817 -2.19 -18.50 28.25
C TYR A 817 -3.09 -17.26 28.35
N GLU A 818 -4.26 -17.33 27.73
CA GLU A 818 -5.33 -16.34 27.86
C GLU A 818 -6.32 -16.78 28.95
N GLU A 819 -6.62 -15.88 29.88
CA GLU A 819 -7.60 -16.14 30.94
C GLU A 819 -9.02 -16.18 30.37
N ILE A 820 -9.73 -17.28 30.62
CA ILE A 820 -11.14 -17.41 30.25
C ILE A 820 -12.00 -16.85 31.38
N HIS A 821 -12.61 -15.68 31.17
CA HIS A 821 -13.54 -15.10 32.14
C HIS A 821 -14.93 -15.71 32.00
N THR A 822 -15.52 -16.06 33.14
CA THR A 822 -16.84 -16.71 33.17
C THR A 822 -17.98 -15.75 32.81
N LEU A 823 -18.96 -16.26 32.08
CA LEU A 823 -20.24 -15.61 31.82
C LEU A 823 -21.29 -16.15 32.78
N LEU A 824 -22.11 -15.28 33.36
CA LEU A 824 -23.20 -15.64 34.27
C LEU A 824 -22.71 -16.61 35.39
N GLY A 825 -23.60 -17.49 35.88
CA GLY A 825 -23.31 -18.38 36.99
C GLY A 825 -23.14 -17.66 38.33
N ASN A 826 -22.55 -18.36 39.31
CA ASN A 826 -22.26 -17.79 40.63
C ASN A 826 -20.82 -17.23 40.74
N ALA A 827 -20.03 -17.35 39.67
CA ALA A 827 -18.65 -16.89 39.57
C ALA A 827 -18.48 -15.40 39.24
N ARG A 828 -19.52 -14.65 38.83
CA ARG A 828 -19.47 -13.18 38.63
C ARG A 828 -18.28 -12.67 37.78
N GLY A 829 -17.83 -13.43 36.77
CA GLY A 829 -16.71 -13.03 35.91
C GLY A 829 -15.32 -13.42 36.37
N TYR A 830 -15.20 -14.14 37.49
CA TYR A 830 -13.92 -14.72 37.90
C TYR A 830 -13.39 -15.67 36.80
N PRO A 831 -12.07 -15.69 36.58
CA PRO A 831 -11.47 -16.52 35.54
C PRO A 831 -11.59 -18.01 35.89
N CYS A 832 -11.79 -18.83 34.86
CA CYS A 832 -11.70 -20.28 34.95
C CYS A 832 -10.33 -20.69 35.48
N VAL A 833 -10.31 -21.66 36.40
CA VAL A 833 -9.09 -22.29 36.90
C VAL A 833 -8.89 -23.60 36.14
N PHE A 834 -7.76 -23.72 35.45
CA PHE A 834 -7.37 -24.96 34.79
C PHE A 834 -6.05 -25.55 35.34
N PRO A 835 -5.93 -26.88 35.37
CA PRO A 835 -7.06 -27.80 35.30
C PRO A 835 -7.91 -27.71 36.57
N PHE A 836 -9.20 -28.04 36.48
CA PHE A 836 -10.05 -28.23 37.67
C PHE A 836 -10.54 -29.67 37.75
N ASN A 837 -10.75 -30.15 38.97
CA ASN A 837 -11.29 -31.47 39.25
C ASN A 837 -12.80 -31.38 39.44
N TYR A 838 -13.53 -32.21 38.69
CA TYR A 838 -14.96 -32.44 38.85
C TYR A 838 -15.23 -33.95 38.73
N ASN A 839 -15.88 -34.53 39.74
CA ASN A 839 -16.24 -35.94 39.78
C ASN A 839 -15.04 -36.88 39.56
N ASN A 840 -13.92 -36.61 40.28
CA ASN A 840 -12.64 -37.32 40.19
C ASN A 840 -11.93 -37.27 38.82
N LYS A 841 -12.30 -36.34 37.94
CA LYS A 841 -11.67 -36.15 36.63
C LYS A 841 -11.15 -34.72 36.50
N TRP A 842 -9.94 -34.59 35.99
CA TRP A 842 -9.30 -33.30 35.73
C TRP A 842 -9.63 -32.79 34.33
N TYR A 843 -10.10 -31.55 34.23
CA TYR A 843 -10.43 -30.87 32.98
C TYR A 843 -9.46 -29.73 32.76
N ALA A 844 -8.77 -29.74 31.61
CA ALA A 844 -7.84 -28.68 31.19
C ALA A 844 -8.51 -27.60 30.32
N GLU A 845 -9.82 -27.72 30.12
CA GLU A 845 -10.66 -26.84 29.31
C GLU A 845 -12.11 -26.91 29.80
N CYS A 846 -12.98 -26.08 29.23
CA CYS A 846 -14.39 -26.05 29.58
C CYS A 846 -15.07 -27.38 29.22
N THR A 847 -16.02 -27.81 30.05
CA THR A 847 -16.72 -29.09 29.88
C THR A 847 -18.21 -28.88 29.82
N THR A 848 -18.93 -29.79 29.14
CA THR A 848 -20.39 -29.89 29.20
C THR A 848 -20.84 -30.97 30.20
N GLU A 849 -19.89 -31.73 30.75
CA GLU A 849 -20.16 -32.84 31.66
C GLU A 849 -20.91 -32.34 32.92
N GLY A 850 -22.00 -33.02 33.28
CA GLY A 850 -22.84 -32.64 34.41
C GLY A 850 -23.97 -31.64 34.11
N ARG A 851 -24.17 -31.26 32.83
CA ARG A 851 -25.25 -30.34 32.41
C ARG A 851 -26.18 -30.96 31.38
N GLU A 852 -27.47 -30.62 31.44
CA GLU A 852 -28.50 -31.08 30.49
C GLU A 852 -28.68 -30.13 29.29
N ASP A 853 -28.18 -28.90 29.39
CA ASP A 853 -28.31 -27.84 28.38
C ASP A 853 -27.15 -27.80 27.38
N ASP A 854 -26.20 -28.75 27.47
CA ASP A 854 -24.99 -28.84 26.64
C ASP A 854 -24.11 -27.57 26.62
N LEU A 855 -24.30 -26.66 27.58
CA LEU A 855 -23.51 -25.43 27.68
C LEU A 855 -22.16 -25.69 28.35
N HIS A 856 -21.10 -25.11 27.79
CA HIS A 856 -19.74 -25.28 28.31
C HIS A 856 -19.56 -24.46 29.59
N TRP A 857 -19.02 -25.09 30.62
CA TRP A 857 -18.76 -24.46 31.92
C TRP A 857 -17.36 -24.79 32.45
N CYS A 858 -16.91 -24.00 33.41
CA CYS A 858 -15.66 -24.21 34.13
C CYS A 858 -15.82 -23.89 35.63
N SER A 859 -14.94 -24.46 36.45
CA SER A 859 -14.80 -24.05 37.85
C SER A 859 -13.83 -22.87 37.98
N ILE A 860 -14.02 -22.06 39.02
CA ILE A 860 -13.08 -20.99 39.41
C ILE A 860 -12.16 -21.40 40.56
N THR A 861 -12.05 -22.71 40.81
CA THR A 861 -11.16 -23.31 41.82
C THR A 861 -10.63 -24.64 41.31
N ASP A 862 -9.49 -25.13 41.84
CA ASP A 862 -8.90 -26.40 41.41
C ASP A 862 -9.81 -27.62 41.72
N ARG A 863 -10.72 -27.54 42.72
CA ARG A 863 -11.70 -28.60 43.04
C ARG A 863 -13.12 -28.05 43.10
N TYR A 864 -13.90 -28.31 42.05
CA TYR A 864 -15.28 -27.86 41.97
C TYR A 864 -16.15 -28.47 43.08
N ASP A 865 -16.01 -29.77 43.33
CA ASP A 865 -16.87 -30.52 44.26
C ASP A 865 -16.79 -30.01 45.72
N GLN A 866 -15.81 -29.16 46.04
CA GLN A 866 -15.67 -28.52 47.35
C GLN A 866 -16.18 -27.08 47.37
N SER A 867 -16.01 -26.34 46.27
CA SER A 867 -16.30 -24.91 46.21
C SER A 867 -17.68 -24.59 45.66
N GLU A 868 -18.20 -25.47 44.79
CA GLU A 868 -19.42 -25.29 43.99
C GLU A 868 -19.47 -23.95 43.23
N ARG A 869 -18.30 -23.36 42.93
CA ARG A 869 -18.18 -22.09 42.21
C ARG A 869 -17.83 -22.31 40.75
N TRP A 870 -18.68 -21.77 39.87
CA TRP A 870 -18.63 -22.00 38.43
C TRP A 870 -19.24 -20.86 37.62
N GLY A 871 -18.92 -20.85 36.34
CA GLY A 871 -19.65 -20.05 35.35
C GLY A 871 -19.49 -20.62 33.95
N PHE A 872 -20.20 -20.03 32.99
CA PHE A 872 -20.19 -20.48 31.61
C PHE A 872 -18.97 -19.96 30.87
N CYS A 873 -18.44 -20.76 29.97
CA CYS A 873 -17.35 -20.33 29.11
C CYS A 873 -17.89 -19.58 27.89
N PRO A 874 -17.24 -18.49 27.46
CA PRO A 874 -17.56 -17.83 26.20
C PRO A 874 -17.30 -18.78 25.04
N VAL A 875 -18.35 -19.11 24.28
CA VAL A 875 -18.27 -19.95 23.08
C VAL A 875 -18.75 -19.16 21.87
N LYS A 876 -18.13 -19.39 20.72
CA LYS A 876 -18.50 -18.71 19.47
C LYS A 876 -19.76 -19.36 18.89
N VAL A 877 -20.83 -18.58 18.77
CA VAL A 877 -22.12 -19.02 18.20
C VAL A 877 -22.54 -18.06 17.09
N SER A 878 -22.90 -18.61 15.92
CA SER A 878 -23.18 -17.88 14.68
C SER A 878 -24.49 -17.08 14.71
N ASN A 879 -25.44 -17.48 15.55
CA ASN A 879 -26.77 -16.90 15.70
C ASN A 879 -26.92 -16.14 17.02
N CYS A 880 -28.03 -15.42 17.23
CA CYS A 880 -28.33 -14.74 18.50
C CYS A 880 -28.81 -15.72 19.61
N GLU A 881 -28.47 -17.00 19.54
CA GLU A 881 -28.88 -17.97 20.57
C GLU A 881 -27.98 -17.88 21.81
N HIS A 882 -28.50 -18.37 22.93
CA HIS A 882 -27.83 -18.51 24.23
C HIS A 882 -27.14 -17.24 24.76
N PHE A 883 -27.78 -16.56 25.72
CA PHE A 883 -27.29 -15.36 26.42
C PHE A 883 -27.21 -14.06 25.59
N TRP A 884 -27.77 -14.04 24.38
CA TRP A 884 -27.85 -12.85 23.53
C TRP A 884 -29.30 -12.39 23.34
N ASP A 885 -29.54 -11.09 23.47
CA ASP A 885 -30.81 -10.42 23.13
C ASP A 885 -30.76 -10.00 21.65
N SER A 886 -31.62 -10.58 20.80
CA SER A 886 -31.72 -10.21 19.38
C SER A 886 -32.58 -8.95 19.19
N ASN A 887 -32.11 -8.01 18.36
CA ASN A 887 -32.91 -6.92 17.85
C ASN A 887 -33.00 -7.02 16.31
N GLN A 888 -34.19 -7.37 15.82
CA GLN A 888 -34.44 -7.57 14.39
C GLN A 888 -34.36 -6.27 13.57
N GLU A 889 -34.80 -5.14 14.14
CA GLU A 889 -34.76 -3.82 13.48
C GLU A 889 -33.31 -3.37 13.25
N LEU A 890 -32.44 -3.64 14.22
CA LEU A 890 -31.01 -3.29 14.14
C LEU A 890 -30.15 -4.40 13.51
N ARG A 891 -30.74 -5.55 13.15
CA ARG A 891 -30.05 -6.76 12.67
C ARG A 891 -28.81 -7.12 13.50
N ALA A 892 -28.93 -7.00 14.82
CA ALA A 892 -27.82 -7.19 15.76
C ALA A 892 -28.29 -7.90 17.03
N CYS A 893 -27.39 -8.64 17.66
CA CYS A 893 -27.57 -9.23 18.98
C CYS A 893 -26.72 -8.47 20.01
N TYR A 894 -27.26 -8.35 21.23
CA TYR A 894 -26.61 -7.67 22.34
C TYR A 894 -26.54 -8.57 23.57
N GLN A 895 -25.44 -8.54 24.31
CA GLN A 895 -25.30 -9.25 25.58
C GLN A 895 -24.99 -8.24 26.68
N PHE A 896 -25.90 -8.12 27.64
CA PHE A 896 -25.80 -7.17 28.77
C PHE A 896 -25.17 -7.86 30.00
N ASN A 897 -23.85 -7.83 30.10
CA ASN A 897 -23.10 -8.47 31.19
C ASN A 897 -23.06 -7.59 32.45
N LEU A 898 -24.21 -7.38 33.08
CA LEU A 898 -24.37 -6.43 34.20
C LEU A 898 -23.83 -6.93 35.55
N TYR A 899 -23.59 -8.23 35.69
CA TYR A 899 -23.12 -8.87 36.93
C TYR A 899 -21.66 -9.34 36.86
N THR A 900 -20.99 -9.07 35.74
CA THR A 900 -19.61 -9.49 35.44
C THR A 900 -18.76 -8.24 35.40
N ILE A 901 -17.77 -8.12 36.29
CA ILE A 901 -17.00 -6.88 36.46
C ILE A 901 -15.57 -7.13 35.97
N LEU A 902 -15.19 -6.52 34.85
CA LEU A 902 -13.91 -6.75 34.16
C LEU A 902 -13.24 -5.44 33.76
N THR A 903 -11.92 -5.46 33.54
CA THR A 903 -11.23 -4.36 32.86
C THR A 903 -11.68 -4.25 31.41
N TRP A 904 -11.43 -3.11 30.77
CA TRP A 904 -11.87 -2.91 29.38
C TRP A 904 -11.28 -3.96 28.43
N SER A 905 -10.00 -4.30 28.59
CA SER A 905 -9.30 -5.30 27.77
C SER A 905 -9.84 -6.73 28.00
N GLN A 906 -10.15 -7.08 29.25
CA GLN A 906 -10.77 -8.37 29.60
C GLN A 906 -12.20 -8.49 29.04
N ALA A 907 -12.98 -7.42 29.11
CA ALA A 907 -14.33 -7.36 28.55
C ALA A 907 -14.30 -7.50 27.02
N LEU A 908 -13.38 -6.81 26.35
CA LEU A 908 -13.17 -6.92 24.90
C LEU A 908 -12.83 -8.36 24.49
N SER A 909 -11.87 -8.99 25.17
CA SER A 909 -11.49 -10.38 24.91
C SER A 909 -12.69 -11.33 25.05
N THR A 910 -13.51 -11.12 26.09
CA THR A 910 -14.70 -11.95 26.34
C THR A 910 -15.79 -11.79 25.27
N CYS A 911 -16.01 -10.58 24.75
CA CYS A 911 -16.93 -10.35 23.63
C CYS A 911 -16.42 -11.01 22.33
N ARG A 912 -15.12 -10.88 22.06
CA ARG A 912 -14.46 -11.46 20.86
C ARG A 912 -14.44 -12.98 20.88
N ALA A 913 -14.24 -13.59 22.05
CA ALA A 913 -14.31 -15.04 22.22
C ALA A 913 -15.68 -15.63 21.80
N GLN A 914 -16.76 -14.84 21.88
CA GLN A 914 -18.11 -15.23 21.49
C GLN A 914 -18.47 -14.84 20.04
N GLY A 915 -17.51 -14.30 19.26
CA GLY A 915 -17.74 -13.84 17.89
C GLY A 915 -18.41 -12.47 17.76
N GLY A 916 -18.44 -11.67 18.83
CA GLY A 916 -18.87 -10.27 18.82
C GLY A 916 -17.72 -9.31 19.15
N ASP A 917 -18.06 -8.08 19.51
CA ASP A 917 -17.12 -7.08 20.03
C ASP A 917 -17.83 -6.26 21.14
N LEU A 918 -17.13 -5.35 21.81
CA LEU A 918 -17.75 -4.39 22.72
C LEU A 918 -18.72 -3.48 21.95
N LEU A 919 -19.78 -3.04 22.63
CA LEU A 919 -20.86 -2.26 22.04
C LEU A 919 -20.34 -1.01 21.30
N SER A 920 -20.54 -0.98 19.98
CA SER A 920 -20.54 0.24 19.18
C SER A 920 -21.94 0.87 19.16
N ILE A 921 -22.04 2.20 19.11
CA ILE A 921 -23.31 2.89 18.83
C ILE A 921 -23.16 3.72 17.56
N THR A 922 -23.81 3.27 16.50
CA THR A 922 -23.63 3.74 15.11
C THR A 922 -24.86 4.41 14.52
N SER A 923 -26.02 4.24 15.16
CA SER A 923 -27.28 4.84 14.73
C SER A 923 -28.10 5.42 15.88
N LEU A 924 -29.00 6.35 15.55
CA LEU A 924 -29.91 6.93 16.54
C LEU A 924 -30.91 5.89 17.09
N ALA A 925 -31.29 4.90 16.28
CA ALA A 925 -32.16 3.80 16.69
C ALA A 925 -31.47 2.89 17.71
N GLU A 926 -30.21 2.52 17.45
CA GLU A 926 -29.37 1.76 18.38
C GLU A 926 -29.18 2.50 19.70
N ARG A 927 -28.93 3.81 19.66
CA ARG A 927 -28.85 4.63 20.88
C ARG A 927 -30.14 4.59 21.71
N ARG A 928 -31.31 4.69 21.08
CA ARG A 928 -32.60 4.61 21.79
C ARG A 928 -32.77 3.24 22.44
N TYR A 929 -32.48 2.17 21.70
CA TYR A 929 -32.57 0.80 22.19
C TYR A 929 -31.72 0.58 23.45
N ILE A 930 -30.44 0.97 23.42
CA ILE A 930 -29.53 0.84 24.56
C ILE A 930 -29.99 1.70 25.76
N ARG A 931 -30.44 2.93 25.50
CA ARG A 931 -30.96 3.81 26.54
C ARG A 931 -32.19 3.22 27.23
N ASP A 932 -33.16 2.76 26.46
CA ASP A 932 -34.42 2.25 26.99
C ASP A 932 -34.21 0.95 27.77
N ARG A 933 -33.27 0.09 27.32
CA ARG A 933 -32.89 -1.15 28.03
C ARG A 933 -32.19 -0.88 29.38
N LEU A 934 -31.48 0.24 29.52
CA LEU A 934 -30.72 0.59 30.73
C LEU A 934 -31.39 1.67 31.61
N ALA A 935 -32.57 2.16 31.24
CA ALA A 935 -33.21 3.35 31.82
C ALA A 935 -33.42 3.30 33.34
N ASN A 936 -33.63 2.10 33.91
CA ASN A 936 -33.90 1.91 35.35
C ASN A 936 -32.79 1.16 36.10
N VAL A 937 -31.62 0.96 35.46
CA VAL A 937 -30.53 0.15 36.03
C VAL A 937 -29.54 1.01 36.81
N GLY A 938 -29.27 2.25 36.37
CA GLY A 938 -28.37 3.18 37.05
C GLY A 938 -26.92 2.70 37.14
N VAL A 939 -26.34 2.22 36.03
CA VAL A 939 -24.99 1.61 35.98
C VAL A 939 -24.10 2.28 34.94
N MET A 940 -22.80 2.20 35.18
CA MET A 940 -21.75 2.49 34.21
C MET A 940 -21.31 1.19 33.57
N VAL A 941 -21.27 1.15 32.24
CA VAL A 941 -20.87 -0.04 31.49
C VAL A 941 -19.82 0.28 30.44
N TRP A 942 -18.88 -0.63 30.23
CA TRP A 942 -17.92 -0.54 29.13
C TRP A 942 -18.62 -0.66 27.78
N ILE A 943 -18.19 0.21 26.88
CA ILE A 943 -18.54 0.22 25.45
C ILE A 943 -17.24 0.20 24.63
N GLY A 944 -17.35 -0.06 23.32
CA GLY A 944 -16.17 -0.28 22.45
C GLY A 944 -15.34 0.97 22.16
N LEU A 945 -15.66 2.12 22.75
CA LEU A 945 -14.98 3.38 22.45
C LEU A 945 -13.63 3.44 23.19
N ASN A 946 -12.52 3.68 22.48
CA ASN A 946 -11.18 3.74 23.07
C ASN A 946 -10.23 4.64 22.24
N HIS A 947 -9.13 5.09 22.85
CA HIS A 947 -8.03 5.85 22.26
C HIS A 947 -6.86 4.91 21.89
N LEU A 948 -7.06 4.04 20.89
CA LEU A 948 -6.18 2.90 20.59
C LEU A 948 -4.83 3.25 19.92
N MET A 949 -4.60 4.49 19.50
CA MET A 949 -3.32 4.97 18.95
C MET A 949 -3.06 6.42 19.35
N ASP A 950 -1.84 6.71 19.79
CA ASP A 950 -1.41 8.08 20.11
C ASP A 950 -1.56 8.99 18.87
N GLY A 951 -2.19 10.15 19.06
CA GLY A 951 -2.43 11.13 17.99
C GLY A 951 -3.69 10.91 17.12
N HIS A 952 -4.45 9.83 17.30
CA HIS A 952 -5.58 9.48 16.41
C HIS A 952 -6.97 9.39 17.08
N GLY A 953 -7.28 10.23 18.07
CA GLY A 953 -8.66 10.46 18.58
C GLY A 953 -9.44 9.20 19.03
N TRP A 954 -10.76 9.35 19.23
CA TRP A 954 -11.65 8.27 19.66
C TRP A 954 -12.07 7.35 18.50
N LYS A 955 -12.03 6.03 18.72
CA LYS A 955 -12.45 5.00 17.75
C LYS A 955 -13.25 3.88 18.42
N TRP A 956 -14.11 3.21 17.66
CA TRP A 956 -14.78 1.97 18.10
C TRP A 956 -13.89 0.75 17.91
N SER A 957 -13.89 -0.19 18.86
CA SER A 957 -13.08 -1.41 18.85
C SER A 957 -13.47 -2.43 17.77
N ASP A 958 -14.70 -2.34 17.25
CA ASP A 958 -15.23 -3.15 16.15
C ASP A 958 -14.98 -2.53 14.76
N GLY A 959 -14.30 -1.38 14.71
CA GLY A 959 -13.99 -0.66 13.46
C GLY A 959 -15.16 0.14 12.88
N ALA A 960 -16.31 0.21 13.56
CA ALA A 960 -17.44 1.00 13.10
C ALA A 960 -17.10 2.50 13.02
N PRO A 961 -17.70 3.27 12.08
CA PRO A 961 -17.47 4.71 12.00
C PRO A 961 -18.11 5.46 13.18
N LEU A 962 -17.45 6.53 13.66
CA LEU A 962 -18.05 7.49 14.59
C LEU A 962 -19.00 8.45 13.84
N SER A 963 -20.13 7.92 13.35
CA SER A 963 -21.14 8.70 12.61
C SER A 963 -21.93 9.69 13.48
N LEU A 964 -21.91 9.54 14.81
CA LEU A 964 -22.69 10.32 15.79
C LEU A 964 -21.82 11.34 16.54
N VAL A 965 -21.14 12.25 15.81
CA VAL A 965 -20.11 13.17 16.34
C VAL A 965 -20.66 14.17 17.37
N ASN A 966 -21.93 14.59 17.31
CA ASN A 966 -22.49 15.62 18.19
C ASN A 966 -22.64 15.23 19.68
N PHE A 967 -22.36 13.97 20.07
CA PHE A 967 -22.50 13.49 21.44
C PHE A 967 -21.16 13.35 22.21
N THR A 968 -20.03 13.68 21.59
CA THR A 968 -18.70 13.74 22.25
C THR A 968 -18.39 15.09 22.90
N THR A 969 -19.28 16.08 22.79
CA THR A 969 -19.13 17.43 23.37
C THR A 969 -19.05 17.47 24.91
N GLY A 970 -19.33 16.34 25.58
CA GLY A 970 -19.11 16.16 27.03
C GLY A 970 -17.72 15.60 27.40
N LEU A 971 -16.91 15.21 26.43
CA LEU A 971 -15.53 14.75 26.63
C LEU A 971 -14.62 15.99 26.56
N ALA A 972 -14.64 16.80 27.62
CA ALA A 972 -13.80 17.99 27.71
C ALA A 972 -12.33 17.62 27.54
N ALA A 973 -11.68 18.24 26.57
CA ALA A 973 -10.26 18.14 26.31
C ALA A 973 -9.45 18.66 27.50
N SER A 974 -8.69 17.77 28.15
CA SER A 974 -7.44 18.12 28.81
C SER A 974 -6.41 17.06 28.43
N PRO A 975 -5.45 17.36 27.54
CA PRO A 975 -4.42 16.41 27.07
C PRO A 975 -3.35 16.06 28.12
N LEU A 976 -3.63 16.22 29.42
CA LEU A 976 -2.64 16.15 30.50
C LEU A 976 -3.04 15.25 31.68
N GLN A 977 -4.05 14.39 31.53
CA GLN A 977 -4.30 13.28 32.47
C GLN A 977 -4.22 11.94 31.74
N THR A 978 -3.06 11.30 31.88
CA THR A 978 -2.55 10.15 31.11
C THR A 978 -3.25 8.81 31.30
N ASP A 979 -4.42 8.74 31.96
CA ASP A 979 -4.99 7.43 32.37
C ASP A 979 -6.47 7.22 32.04
N MET A 980 -7.16 8.08 31.28
CA MET A 980 -8.60 7.93 30.96
C MET A 980 -8.88 7.74 29.47
N GLN A 981 -8.50 6.59 28.91
CA GLN A 981 -8.55 6.30 27.47
C GLN A 981 -9.74 5.42 27.03
N CYS A 982 -10.52 4.86 27.96
CA CYS A 982 -11.59 3.92 27.67
C CYS A 982 -12.98 4.54 27.89
N GLY A 983 -13.90 4.29 26.95
CA GLY A 983 -15.24 4.87 26.93
C GLY A 983 -16.26 4.06 27.72
N VAL A 984 -17.08 4.78 28.48
CA VAL A 984 -18.14 4.26 29.36
C VAL A 984 -19.48 4.85 28.94
N TYR A 985 -20.51 4.00 28.90
CA TYR A 985 -21.90 4.44 28.85
C TYR A 985 -22.47 4.54 30.26
N ASN A 986 -22.94 5.73 30.65
CA ASN A 986 -23.49 5.95 31.99
C ASN A 986 -25.02 6.14 31.93
N SER A 987 -25.77 5.12 32.37
CA SER A 987 -27.24 5.18 32.34
C SER A 987 -27.86 6.05 33.43
N ALA A 988 -27.14 6.34 34.53
CA ALA A 988 -27.63 7.19 35.62
C ALA A 988 -27.76 8.67 35.23
N TYR A 989 -26.97 9.14 34.24
CA TYR A 989 -26.95 10.53 33.79
C TYR A 989 -27.45 10.69 32.36
N GLY A 990 -28.58 10.08 32.04
CA GLY A 990 -29.26 10.27 30.75
C GLY A 990 -28.56 9.62 29.55
N GLY A 991 -27.70 8.62 29.78
CA GLY A 991 -27.01 7.87 28.71
C GLY A 991 -25.84 8.61 28.08
N ARG A 992 -25.18 9.50 28.83
CA ARG A 992 -23.97 10.21 28.37
C ARG A 992 -22.77 9.28 28.33
N TRP A 993 -21.88 9.51 27.37
CA TRP A 993 -20.61 8.80 27.27
C TRP A 993 -19.54 9.57 28.05
N GLN A 994 -18.69 8.83 28.75
CA GLN A 994 -17.63 9.35 29.61
C GLN A 994 -16.34 8.58 29.33
N SER A 995 -15.19 9.17 29.66
CA SER A 995 -13.89 8.49 29.65
C SER A 995 -13.52 8.05 31.06
N LEU A 996 -12.92 6.88 31.19
CA LEU A 996 -12.47 6.31 32.46
C LEU A 996 -11.19 5.51 32.23
N SER A 997 -10.47 5.19 33.31
CA SER A 997 -9.27 4.36 33.21
C SER A 997 -9.58 2.94 32.76
N CYS A 998 -8.86 2.47 31.74
CA CYS A 998 -9.01 1.14 31.18
C CYS A 998 -8.75 0.02 32.20
N GLU A 999 -7.99 0.31 33.25
CA GLU A 999 -7.70 -0.59 34.37
C GLU A 999 -8.83 -0.68 35.40
N SER A 1000 -9.86 0.18 35.29
CA SER A 1000 -11.04 0.07 36.13
C SER A 1000 -11.86 -1.16 35.76
N ALA A 1001 -12.49 -1.79 36.76
CA ALA A 1001 -13.32 -2.96 36.52
C ALA A 1001 -14.81 -2.54 36.52
N LEU A 1002 -15.50 -2.71 35.39
CA LEU A 1002 -16.92 -2.36 35.21
C LEU A 1002 -17.69 -3.49 34.52
N PRO A 1003 -19.04 -3.51 34.64
CA PRO A 1003 -19.90 -4.27 33.75
C PRO A 1003 -19.76 -3.82 32.30
N TYR A 1004 -20.19 -4.63 31.34
CA TYR A 1004 -19.95 -4.37 29.91
C TYR A 1004 -21.07 -4.89 29.01
N ILE A 1005 -21.10 -4.39 27.77
CA ILE A 1005 -22.07 -4.82 26.76
C ILE A 1005 -21.33 -5.31 25.52
N CYS A 1006 -21.65 -6.52 25.06
CA CYS A 1006 -21.18 -7.04 23.78
C CYS A 1006 -22.24 -6.83 22.69
N LYS A 1007 -21.79 -6.66 21.45
CA LYS A 1007 -22.61 -6.58 20.23
C LYS A 1007 -22.08 -7.58 19.20
N LYS A 1008 -22.98 -8.23 18.45
CA LYS A 1008 -22.63 -9.04 17.26
C LYS A 1008 -23.69 -8.89 16.16
N THR A 1009 -23.28 -8.97 14.90
CA THR A 1009 -24.18 -8.92 13.74
C THR A 1009 -24.18 -10.28 13.03
N PRO A 1010 -25.29 -11.03 13.02
CA PRO A 1010 -25.38 -12.29 12.29
C PRO A 1010 -25.17 -12.10 10.78
N LYS A 1011 -24.45 -13.02 10.11
CA LYS A 1011 -24.37 -13.04 8.64
C LYS A 1011 -25.68 -13.63 8.08
N ASP A 1012 -26.35 -12.91 7.19
CA ASP A 1012 -27.65 -13.28 6.63
C ASP A 1012 -27.46 -14.17 5.39
N ASP A 1013 -27.70 -15.48 5.53
CA ASP A 1013 -27.58 -16.49 4.46
C ASP A 1013 -28.95 -16.80 3.81
N SER A 1014 -29.83 -15.80 3.73
CA SER A 1014 -31.22 -16.01 3.26
C SER A 1014 -31.72 -14.95 2.28
N MET A 1015 -31.23 -15.01 1.04
CA MET A 1015 -32.02 -14.60 -0.15
C MET A 1015 -31.69 -15.48 -1.36
N ALA A 1016 -32.26 -16.69 -1.34
CA ALA A 1016 -32.63 -17.43 -2.55
C ALA A 1016 -33.75 -18.42 -2.19
N GLU A 1017 -35.00 -18.02 -2.36
CA GLU A 1017 -36.07 -19.01 -2.60
C GLU A 1017 -36.03 -19.40 -4.07
N PRO A 1018 -36.30 -20.69 -4.35
CA PRO A 1018 -37.52 -20.96 -5.09
C PRO A 1018 -38.36 -22.11 -4.49
N LEU A 1019 -39.65 -21.81 -4.34
CA LEU A 1019 -40.85 -22.63 -4.58
C LEU A 1019 -40.70 -24.17 -4.64
N GLY A 1020 -41.41 -24.86 -3.72
CA GLY A 1020 -41.90 -26.23 -3.94
C GLY A 1020 -42.02 -27.09 -2.68
N GLU A 1021 -43.24 -27.22 -2.14
CA GLU A 1021 -43.60 -28.20 -1.11
C GLU A 1021 -43.39 -29.65 -1.58
N SER A 1022 -42.85 -30.53 -0.73
CA SER A 1022 -43.62 -31.69 -0.21
C SER A 1022 -42.84 -32.53 0.81
N LEU A 1023 -43.62 -33.03 1.76
CA LEU A 1023 -43.30 -33.77 2.98
C LEU A 1023 -42.48 -35.06 2.79
N VAL A 1024 -41.41 -35.23 3.60
CA VAL A 1024 -41.04 -36.55 4.15
C VAL A 1024 -40.54 -36.39 5.60
N ASN A 1025 -41.35 -36.84 6.55
CA ASN A 1025 -40.95 -37.14 7.93
C ASN A 1025 -39.91 -38.27 7.94
N ARG A 1026 -38.70 -38.04 8.48
CA ARG A 1026 -37.90 -39.10 9.11
C ARG A 1026 -37.28 -38.61 10.43
N LYS A 1027 -37.53 -39.42 11.45
CA LYS A 1027 -37.16 -39.28 12.86
C LYS A 1027 -35.65 -38.99 13.01
N LYS A 1028 -35.30 -37.99 13.83
CA LYS A 1028 -33.98 -37.85 14.44
C LYS A 1028 -33.80 -38.93 15.50
N GLU A 1029 -33.00 -39.96 15.22
CA GLU A 1029 -32.28 -40.67 16.26
C GLU A 1029 -30.99 -39.90 16.57
N LYS A 1030 -30.85 -39.49 17.83
CA LYS A 1030 -29.65 -38.87 18.39
C LYS A 1030 -28.51 -39.88 18.33
N GLN A 1031 -27.42 -39.55 17.64
CA GLN A 1031 -26.13 -40.23 17.81
C GLN A 1031 -25.16 -39.28 18.50
N VAL A 1032 -24.74 -39.70 19.68
CA VAL A 1032 -23.78 -39.06 20.58
C VAL A 1032 -22.48 -38.77 19.84
N ILE A 1033 -22.17 -37.50 19.56
CA ILE A 1033 -20.83 -37.10 19.11
C ILE A 1033 -19.95 -37.04 20.36
N LYS A 1034 -19.22 -38.12 20.63
CA LYS A 1034 -18.07 -38.08 21.53
C LYS A 1034 -17.07 -37.07 20.96
N VAL A 1035 -16.68 -36.08 21.76
CA VAL A 1035 -15.55 -35.17 21.51
C VAL A 1035 -14.22 -35.95 21.65
N SER A 1036 -14.02 -36.93 20.78
CA SER A 1036 -12.80 -37.75 20.70
C SER A 1036 -12.25 -37.77 19.27
N GLY A 1037 -12.35 -36.64 18.57
CA GLY A 1037 -12.16 -36.56 17.11
C GLY A 1037 -10.97 -35.71 16.61
N CYS A 1038 -10.08 -35.18 17.45
CA CYS A 1038 -8.84 -34.53 16.95
C CYS A 1038 -7.63 -35.47 16.85
N PHE A 1039 -7.73 -36.74 17.25
CA PHE A 1039 -6.67 -37.74 17.04
C PHE A 1039 -7.17 -38.83 16.10
N ALA A 1040 -6.39 -39.12 15.06
CA ALA A 1040 -6.53 -40.37 14.32
C ALA A 1040 -6.30 -41.52 15.31
N ALA A 1041 -7.26 -42.45 15.36
CA ALA A 1041 -7.03 -43.73 16.00
C ALA A 1041 -6.13 -44.54 15.06
N SER A 1042 -4.90 -44.81 15.49
CA SER A 1042 -4.11 -45.95 15.03
C SER A 1042 -3.32 -46.51 16.19
#